data_AF-A0A6J2VPC3-F1
#
_entry.id   AF-A0A6J2VPC3-F1
#
_cell.length_a   1.000
_cell.length_b   1.000
_cell.length_c   1.000
_cell.angle_alpha   90.00
_cell.angle_beta   90.00
_cell.angle_gamma   90.00
#
_symmetry.space_group_name_H-M   'P 1'
#
loop_
_entity.id
_entity.type
_entity.pdbx_description
1 polymer ?
#
loop_
_entity_poly.entity_id
_entity_poly.type
_entity_poly.pdbx_seq_one_letter_code
_entity_poly.pdbx_strand_id
1 'polypeptide(L)'
;MHGFTSNQTGSSGERNFELVEAEFLEVLKELSGDKTLEKFRVEYEKLTKALKKSHDNEKRLMTKCRELNAEIVSDSAKLAAAHKLSQDDRTTIATLKLEIDKAWKMVNAAQEQELRAKETIESLKEEITKLSRVTREGAGLSLDPDNNVEELLKAKDELTKARDELLSEVVKLRENLSESLAAQKDVEAQKEKAMESISELEQKIQVFQSENSREARRKEKLEKEVNQLSADLEAKLSDIELLNLQIQRSKEEQQRLELQLREQKIMNERVSKELEQVQVRNTKLQQENEQNSQSLDQLTLENQQRASDLKMKEEEVNQMKQEIAKLTKMREGIQRRLCQTEDQKLEIEQQRETLKNQISGLEREMETSKKQIEMDKKAIDELVRERDILNKNMVKAANATEKQLNIVKLYEQSKKNLEQEIMNYREEAQKQRKIIYQLEKERDRYINEASELTQKVLQHMEDFKVQEMQLFEYKKRIAEGETKLKHQLNLYESLKSDVTLYSKSVVEAHDEIKELNRKIKILTHQNDVLREENGGKEAALVKEQQDFQKVEKEKEALKAELQKMKQQAQETKKFIENQAAEEKKLLKILADSDTERVREKKLLDQVISERDILGTVVVRRNDELALLYEKVKIQQSMLNNGERQYNKRVQDIRLLKMEIKRLHREKRILSKTVSSVKDLRWEVNHLQRELLKERTRYRCLEQQFQNPPNIHHWRKLEARDSSAFELIQKIHSLQRRLVTKTEEVVEKELLLQEKEKLYVELKHILARQPGPETAEQIQIYQQTLREKTKQLKALSAELNMYHSQTHEYKLQIERLSQELQNIKKKYLSQKRKEHRCREKERILAHMDQSVIQPQRPDGPRFTGGGFNLTETNKITT
;
A
#
# COMPACT_ATOMS: atom_id res chain seq x y z
N MET A 1 29.66 26.88 76.38
CA MET A 1 29.82 25.68 77.22
C MET A 1 28.44 25.15 77.57
N HIS A 2 28.11 23.91 77.19
CA HIS A 2 27.14 23.00 77.83
C HIS A 2 27.15 21.73 76.97
N GLY A 3 27.81 20.67 77.45
CA GLY A 3 27.96 19.43 76.69
C GLY A 3 26.88 18.42 77.07
N PHE A 4 26.13 17.91 76.09
CA PHE A 4 25.22 16.79 76.29
C PHE A 4 25.99 15.47 76.29
N THR A 5 26.20 14.89 77.47
CA THR A 5 26.82 13.58 77.64
C THR A 5 25.78 12.47 77.59
N SER A 6 25.50 11.93 76.40
CA SER A 6 24.53 10.85 76.16
C SER A 6 25.16 9.49 75.86
N ASN A 7 26.46 9.31 76.14
CA ASN A 7 27.29 8.27 75.53
C ASN A 7 27.38 6.93 76.32
N GLN A 8 26.40 6.60 77.19
CA GLN A 8 26.43 5.40 78.06
C GLN A 8 25.27 4.42 77.88
N THR A 9 24.17 4.77 77.19
CA THR A 9 22.98 3.91 77.06
C THR A 9 23.14 2.69 76.14
N GLY A 10 24.19 2.64 75.32
CA GLY A 10 24.39 1.56 74.34
C GLY A 10 24.69 0.19 74.96
N SER A 11 25.48 0.14 76.05
CA SER A 11 25.99 -1.13 76.60
C SER A 11 24.95 -1.92 77.42
N SER A 12 23.90 -1.27 77.91
CA SER A 12 22.80 -1.93 78.62
C SER A 12 21.81 -2.60 77.66
N GLY A 13 21.63 -2.06 76.46
CA GLY A 13 20.72 -2.62 75.45
C GLY A 13 21.17 -3.99 74.96
N GLU A 14 22.46 -4.14 74.65
CA GLU A 14 23.02 -5.40 74.12
C GLU A 14 22.88 -6.56 75.13
N ARG A 15 23.24 -6.34 76.41
CA ARG A 15 23.06 -7.36 77.47
C ARG A 15 21.61 -7.77 77.68
N ASN A 16 20.67 -6.83 77.59
CA ASN A 16 19.25 -7.13 77.73
C ASN A 16 18.73 -7.96 76.55
N PHE A 17 19.24 -7.72 75.33
CA PHE A 17 18.90 -8.54 74.17
C PHE A 17 19.49 -9.95 74.25
N GLU A 18 20.74 -10.09 74.72
CA GLU A 18 21.39 -11.41 74.90
C GLU A 18 20.66 -12.29 75.92
N LEU A 19 20.17 -11.71 77.03
CA LEU A 19 19.34 -12.41 78.01
C LEU A 19 18.00 -12.86 77.40
N VAL A 20 17.32 -11.96 76.68
CA VAL A 20 16.04 -12.26 76.03
C VAL A 20 16.18 -13.31 74.92
N GLU A 21 17.28 -13.31 74.15
CA GLU A 21 17.55 -14.39 73.18
C GLU A 21 17.82 -15.74 73.87
N ALA A 22 18.46 -15.76 75.04
CA ALA A 22 18.63 -16.97 75.83
C ALA A 22 17.28 -17.52 76.34
N GLU A 23 16.41 -16.66 76.91
CA GLU A 23 15.06 -17.03 77.34
C GLU A 23 14.21 -17.57 76.16
N PHE A 24 14.25 -16.93 75.00
CA PHE A 24 13.57 -17.42 73.79
C PHE A 24 14.09 -18.81 73.36
N LEU A 25 15.39 -19.08 73.47
CA LEU A 25 15.99 -20.38 73.14
C LEU A 25 15.69 -21.47 74.19
N GLU A 26 15.40 -21.09 75.43
CA GLU A 26 14.97 -22.01 76.49
C GLU A 26 13.50 -22.43 76.28
N VAL A 27 12.59 -21.47 76.08
CA VAL A 27 11.18 -21.75 75.74
C VAL A 27 11.05 -22.57 74.44
N LEU A 28 11.91 -22.34 73.45
CA LEU A 28 11.94 -23.17 72.22
C LEU A 28 12.40 -24.62 72.47
N LYS A 29 13.19 -24.90 73.51
CA LYS A 29 13.52 -26.27 73.92
C LYS A 29 12.35 -26.93 74.65
N GLU A 30 11.70 -26.23 75.57
CA GLU A 30 10.51 -26.75 76.28
C GLU A 30 9.39 -27.10 75.29
N LEU A 31 9.09 -26.19 74.36
CA LEU A 31 8.11 -26.41 73.29
C LEU A 31 8.47 -27.55 72.32
N SER A 32 9.72 -28.04 72.31
CA SER A 32 10.13 -29.18 71.48
C SER A 32 9.78 -30.55 72.09
N GLY A 33 9.38 -30.59 73.37
CA GLY A 33 9.02 -31.82 74.09
C GLY A 33 7.62 -32.35 73.78
N ASP A 34 6.66 -31.48 73.42
CA ASP A 34 5.25 -31.84 73.24
C ASP A 34 4.79 -31.65 71.78
N LYS A 35 4.43 -32.76 71.13
CA LYS A 35 3.96 -32.80 69.73
C LYS A 35 2.66 -32.02 69.49
N THR A 36 1.88 -31.70 70.51
CA THR A 36 0.68 -30.87 70.37
C THR A 36 0.98 -29.39 70.18
N LEU A 37 2.17 -28.93 70.60
CA LEU A 37 2.57 -27.52 70.61
C LEU A 37 3.45 -27.09 69.42
N GLU A 38 3.84 -28.01 68.53
CA GLU A 38 4.73 -27.74 67.38
C GLU A 38 4.22 -26.59 66.48
N LYS A 39 2.90 -26.37 66.39
CA LYS A 39 2.32 -25.20 65.69
C LYS A 39 2.68 -23.86 66.36
N PHE A 40 2.64 -23.80 67.68
CA PHE A 40 3.03 -22.61 68.44
C PHE A 40 4.53 -22.38 68.33
N ARG A 41 5.34 -23.44 68.44
CA ARG A 41 6.79 -23.38 68.22
C ARG A 41 7.15 -22.77 66.86
N VAL A 42 6.49 -23.18 65.77
CA VAL A 42 6.75 -22.63 64.42
C VAL A 42 6.47 -21.13 64.33
N GLU A 43 5.38 -20.63 64.94
CA GLU A 43 5.12 -19.18 64.98
C GLU A 43 6.06 -18.43 65.93
N TYR A 44 6.43 -19.04 67.06
CA TYR A 44 7.39 -18.49 68.02
C TYR A 44 8.79 -18.36 67.39
N GLU A 45 9.25 -19.38 66.66
CA GLU A 45 10.49 -19.31 65.86
C GLU A 45 10.45 -18.19 64.81
N LYS A 46 9.30 -17.93 64.16
CA LYS A 46 9.16 -16.78 63.25
C LYS A 46 9.27 -15.46 64.00
N LEU A 47 8.65 -15.35 65.18
CA LEU A 47 8.70 -14.16 66.02
C LEU A 47 10.14 -13.86 66.47
N THR A 48 10.89 -14.84 66.97
CA THR A 48 12.31 -14.69 67.34
C THR A 48 13.16 -14.29 66.12
N LYS A 49 12.95 -14.91 64.95
CA LYS A 49 13.65 -14.57 63.70
C LYS A 49 13.31 -13.17 63.18
N ALA A 50 12.10 -12.66 63.45
CA ALA A 50 11.71 -11.29 63.12
C ALA A 50 12.32 -10.27 64.09
N LEU A 51 12.26 -10.55 65.40
CA LEU A 51 12.85 -9.71 66.45
C LEU A 51 14.36 -9.55 66.26
N LYS A 52 15.08 -10.65 65.99
CA LYS A 52 16.53 -10.61 65.72
C LYS A 52 16.88 -9.77 64.50
N LYS A 53 16.13 -9.91 63.40
CA LYS A 53 16.28 -9.03 62.21
C LYS A 53 15.99 -7.56 62.52
N SER A 54 15.06 -7.27 63.42
CA SER A 54 14.77 -5.90 63.87
C SER A 54 15.97 -5.32 64.62
N HIS A 55 16.52 -6.07 65.58
CA HIS A 55 17.69 -5.63 66.36
C HIS A 55 18.97 -5.54 65.52
N ASP A 56 19.21 -6.46 64.57
CA ASP A 56 20.33 -6.37 63.61
C ASP A 56 20.25 -5.08 62.77
N ASN A 57 19.04 -4.67 62.36
CA ASN A 57 18.82 -3.44 61.60
C ASN A 57 18.95 -2.18 62.47
N GLU A 58 18.42 -2.21 63.70
CA GLU A 58 18.62 -1.16 64.71
C GLU A 58 20.12 -0.94 64.99
N LYS A 59 20.88 -2.02 65.19
CA LYS A 59 22.33 -1.99 65.42
C LYS A 59 23.08 -1.35 64.26
N ARG A 60 22.72 -1.70 63.00
CA ARG A 60 23.27 -1.08 61.77
C ARG A 60 22.95 0.40 61.68
N LEU A 61 21.70 0.80 61.98
CA LEU A 61 21.29 2.20 62.03
C LEU A 61 22.08 2.97 63.09
N MET A 62 22.26 2.40 64.28
CA MET A 62 23.04 3.02 65.36
C MET A 62 24.53 3.17 65.02
N THR A 63 25.15 2.22 64.29
CA THR A 63 26.49 2.45 63.71
C THR A 63 26.48 3.57 62.68
N LYS A 64 25.50 3.62 61.77
CA LYS A 64 25.42 4.66 60.74
C LYS A 64 25.20 6.05 61.33
N CYS A 65 24.40 6.18 62.39
CA CYS A 65 24.24 7.43 63.15
C CYS A 65 25.53 7.84 63.88
N ARG A 66 26.32 6.89 64.40
CA ARG A 66 27.63 7.20 65.02
C ARG A 66 28.67 7.65 63.97
N GLU A 67 28.70 7.01 62.80
CA GLU A 67 29.52 7.42 61.65
C GLU A 67 29.18 8.84 61.21
N LEU A 68 27.89 9.10 60.89
CA LEU A 68 27.43 10.42 60.46
C LEU A 68 27.66 11.50 61.52
N ASN A 69 27.51 11.20 62.81
CA ASN A 69 27.80 12.15 63.88
C ASN A 69 29.31 12.42 64.04
N ALA A 70 30.17 11.44 63.76
CA ALA A 70 31.62 11.64 63.73
C ALA A 70 32.06 12.46 62.49
N GLU A 71 31.41 12.25 61.33
CA GLU A 71 31.58 13.07 60.12
C GLU A 71 31.15 14.52 60.38
N ILE A 72 29.96 14.74 60.95
CA ILE A 72 29.46 16.07 61.34
C ILE A 72 30.42 16.77 62.32
N VAL A 73 30.95 16.06 63.32
CA VAL A 73 31.94 16.63 64.24
C VAL A 73 33.24 16.97 63.50
N SER A 74 33.72 16.10 62.61
CA SER A 74 34.92 16.34 61.77
C SER A 74 34.74 17.58 60.90
N ASP A 75 33.60 17.72 60.21
CA ASP A 75 33.32 18.84 59.32
C ASP A 75 33.05 20.13 60.10
N SER A 76 32.45 20.06 61.30
CA SER A 76 32.35 21.22 62.19
C SER A 76 33.73 21.74 62.63
N ALA A 77 34.71 20.83 62.84
CA ALA A 77 36.08 21.21 63.16
C ALA A 77 36.81 21.80 61.94
N LYS A 78 36.59 21.25 60.74
CA LYS A 78 37.11 21.83 59.48
C LYS A 78 36.52 23.21 59.21
N LEU A 79 35.22 23.40 59.41
CA LEU A 79 34.54 24.69 59.29
C LEU A 79 35.05 25.70 60.33
N ALA A 80 35.25 25.30 61.59
CA ALA A 80 35.84 26.16 62.61
C ALA A 80 37.28 26.56 62.25
N ALA A 81 38.09 25.65 61.72
CA ALA A 81 39.45 25.94 61.25
C ALA A 81 39.44 26.89 60.04
N ALA A 82 38.58 26.66 59.05
CA ALA A 82 38.44 27.52 57.86
C ALA A 82 37.90 28.92 58.21
N HIS A 83 36.91 29.01 59.11
CA HIS A 83 36.42 30.29 59.62
C HIS A 83 37.50 31.03 60.40
N LYS A 84 38.33 30.32 61.19
CA LYS A 84 39.46 30.96 61.87
C LYS A 84 40.49 31.47 60.87
N LEU A 85 40.88 30.67 59.87
CA LEU A 85 41.80 31.08 58.80
C LEU A 85 41.28 32.33 58.08
N SER A 86 40.01 32.32 57.67
CA SER A 86 39.36 33.47 57.01
C SER A 86 39.26 34.71 57.93
N GLN A 87 39.16 34.53 59.24
CA GLN A 87 39.20 35.63 60.21
C GLN A 87 40.61 36.19 60.36
N ASP A 88 41.63 35.33 60.43
CA ASP A 88 43.04 35.70 60.49
C ASP A 88 43.45 36.43 59.18
N ASP A 89 43.06 35.91 58.00
CA ASP A 89 43.20 36.57 56.69
C ASP A 89 42.52 37.95 56.66
N ARG A 90 41.35 38.09 57.29
CA ARG A 90 40.64 39.37 57.37
C ARG A 90 41.38 40.38 58.25
N THR A 91 42.17 39.92 59.23
CA THR A 91 43.06 40.80 60.01
C THR A 91 44.34 41.16 59.25
N THR A 92 44.96 40.24 58.50
CA THR A 92 46.16 40.56 57.70
C THR A 92 45.84 41.47 56.52
N ILE A 93 44.67 41.31 55.87
CA ILE A 93 44.16 42.26 54.88
C ILE A 93 43.90 43.64 55.52
N ALA A 94 43.47 43.70 56.77
CA ALA A 94 43.27 44.97 57.47
C ALA A 94 44.61 45.65 57.82
N THR A 95 45.63 44.92 58.30
CA THR A 95 46.96 45.49 58.56
C THR A 95 47.64 45.95 57.27
N LEU A 96 47.59 45.14 56.20
CA LEU A 96 48.16 45.50 54.89
C LEU A 96 47.50 46.75 54.29
N LYS A 97 46.18 46.92 54.44
CA LYS A 97 45.50 48.17 54.06
C LYS A 97 45.96 49.37 54.88
N LEU A 98 46.16 49.19 56.19
CA LEU A 98 46.66 50.24 57.08
C LEU A 98 48.13 50.60 56.76
N GLU A 99 48.92 49.65 56.28
CA GLU A 99 50.29 49.86 55.77
C GLU A 99 50.30 50.55 54.40
N ILE A 100 49.38 50.21 53.50
CA ILE A 100 49.17 50.93 52.23
C ILE A 100 48.74 52.39 52.49
N ASP A 101 47.82 52.63 53.42
CA ASP A 101 47.42 53.99 53.81
C ASP A 101 48.57 54.79 54.45
N LYS A 102 49.44 54.13 55.23
CA LYS A 102 50.67 54.74 55.75
C LYS A 102 51.66 55.06 54.63
N ALA A 103 51.86 54.14 53.69
CA ALA A 103 52.73 54.35 52.53
C ALA A 103 52.24 55.51 51.66
N TRP A 104 50.93 55.58 51.37
CA TRP A 104 50.31 56.70 50.67
C TRP A 104 50.48 58.03 51.41
N LYS A 105 50.33 58.05 52.74
CA LYS A 105 50.58 59.25 53.56
C LYS A 105 52.05 59.65 53.56
N MET A 106 52.98 58.69 53.55
CA MET A 106 54.42 58.98 53.41
C MET A 106 54.78 59.49 52.01
N VAL A 107 54.17 58.97 50.94
CA VAL A 107 54.33 59.49 49.57
C VAL A 107 53.78 60.91 49.45
N ASN A 108 52.57 61.17 49.98
CA ASN A 108 51.99 62.52 49.97
C ASN A 108 52.83 63.50 50.81
N ALA A 109 53.32 63.09 51.98
CA ALA A 109 54.21 63.92 52.80
C ALA A 109 55.57 64.17 52.13
N ALA A 110 56.11 63.19 51.40
CA ALA A 110 57.33 63.36 50.60
C ALA A 110 57.11 64.32 49.42
N GLN A 111 55.98 64.23 48.72
CA GLN A 111 55.60 65.17 47.65
C GLN A 111 55.34 66.59 48.18
N GLU A 112 54.74 66.73 49.37
CA GLU A 112 54.56 68.03 50.02
C GLU A 112 55.91 68.62 50.51
N GLN A 113 56.81 67.78 51.02
CA GLN A 113 58.20 68.18 51.29
C GLN A 113 58.96 68.56 50.01
N GLU A 114 58.74 67.84 48.89
CA GLU A 114 59.35 68.15 47.59
C GLU A 114 58.86 69.48 47.03
N LEU A 115 57.56 69.80 47.18
CA LEU A 115 56.97 71.10 46.85
C LEU A 115 57.60 72.21 47.70
N ARG A 116 57.61 72.08 49.03
CA ARG A 116 58.24 73.06 49.93
C ARG A 116 59.75 73.19 49.70
N ALA A 117 60.43 72.12 49.31
CA ALA A 117 61.84 72.14 48.91
C ALA A 117 62.04 72.90 47.59
N LYS A 118 61.14 72.74 46.60
CA LYS A 118 61.16 73.53 45.36
C LYS A 118 60.91 75.01 45.64
N GLU A 119 59.90 75.35 46.44
CA GLU A 119 59.58 76.72 46.85
C GLU A 119 60.76 77.38 47.59
N THR A 120 61.40 76.67 48.52
CA THR A 120 62.60 77.18 49.22
C THR A 120 63.86 77.21 48.34
N ILE A 121 63.99 76.33 47.34
CA ILE A 121 65.05 76.45 46.32
C ILE A 121 64.82 77.68 45.44
N GLU A 122 63.58 78.05 45.14
CA GLU A 122 63.28 79.30 44.43
C GLU A 122 63.51 80.54 45.31
N SER A 123 63.09 80.54 46.58
CA SER A 123 63.39 81.64 47.49
C SER A 123 64.90 81.80 47.75
N LEU A 124 65.64 80.70 47.90
CA LEU A 124 67.10 80.73 48.05
C LEU A 124 67.81 81.15 46.75
N LYS A 125 67.29 80.82 45.56
CA LYS A 125 67.79 81.39 44.30
C LYS A 125 67.59 82.90 44.26
N GLU A 126 66.41 83.40 44.65
CA GLU A 126 66.19 84.84 44.77
C GLU A 126 67.15 85.48 45.80
N GLU A 127 67.32 84.89 46.98
CA GLU A 127 68.24 85.39 48.00
C GLU A 127 69.70 85.36 47.54
N ILE A 128 70.13 84.33 46.79
CA ILE A 128 71.45 84.32 46.15
C ILE A 128 71.58 85.47 45.14
N THR A 129 70.55 85.80 44.35
CA THR A 129 70.60 87.00 43.48
C THR A 129 70.61 88.31 44.24
N LYS A 130 69.98 88.37 45.43
CA LYS A 130 69.94 89.56 46.30
C LYS A 130 71.28 89.75 47.03
N LEU A 131 71.88 88.68 47.55
CA LEU A 131 73.15 88.68 48.28
C LEU A 131 74.36 88.84 47.35
N SER A 132 74.36 88.22 46.16
CA SER A 132 75.40 88.44 45.12
C SER A 132 75.48 89.89 44.64
N ARG A 133 74.47 90.71 44.95
CA ARG A 133 74.45 92.17 44.71
C ARG A 133 75.01 92.98 45.88
N VAL A 134 75.06 92.43 47.09
CA VAL A 134 75.54 93.11 48.32
C VAL A 134 77.00 92.76 48.62
N THR A 135 77.43 91.50 48.40
CA THR A 135 78.82 91.05 48.64
C THR A 135 79.82 91.55 47.57
N ARG A 136 79.56 92.70 46.96
CA ARG A 136 80.46 93.40 46.02
C ARG A 136 80.98 94.73 46.57
N GLU A 137 80.50 95.19 47.72
CA GLU A 137 80.87 96.47 48.34
C GLU A 137 81.11 96.30 49.86
N GLY A 138 82.30 96.69 50.36
CA GLY A 138 82.62 96.82 51.80
C GLY A 138 83.87 96.08 52.29
N ALA A 139 84.81 96.79 52.95
CA ALA A 139 86.02 96.24 53.59
C ALA A 139 86.66 97.21 54.61
N GLY A 140 87.39 96.71 55.63
CA GLY A 140 88.53 97.42 56.28
C GLY A 140 88.67 97.43 57.82
N LEU A 141 89.95 97.52 58.26
CA LEU A 141 90.53 98.15 59.49
C LEU A 141 90.48 97.42 60.88
N SER A 142 91.42 97.61 61.85
CA SER A 142 92.89 97.91 61.85
C SER A 142 93.58 98.03 63.26
N LEU A 143 94.87 97.60 63.37
CA LEU A 143 96.06 98.25 64.03
C LEU A 143 96.36 98.30 65.57
N ASP A 144 97.66 98.54 65.86
CA ASP A 144 98.50 98.43 67.10
C ASP A 144 99.08 99.83 67.55
N PRO A 145 100.25 100.10 68.24
CA PRO A 145 101.37 99.30 68.85
C PRO A 145 101.57 99.57 70.40
N ASP A 146 102.68 99.90 71.13
CA ASP A 146 104.10 100.34 70.92
C ASP A 146 104.98 100.39 72.23
N ASN A 147 106.31 100.68 72.14
CA ASN A 147 107.28 101.30 73.12
C ASN A 147 107.89 100.53 74.36
N ASN A 148 109.14 100.77 74.83
CA ASN A 148 110.35 101.41 74.21
C ASN A 148 111.72 101.05 74.90
N VAL A 149 112.79 101.26 74.13
CA VAL A 149 114.24 100.99 74.28
C VAL A 149 114.97 101.54 75.53
N GLU A 150 115.40 100.66 76.45
CA GLU A 150 116.59 100.89 77.32
C GLU A 150 117.52 99.64 77.42
N GLU A 151 117.12 98.48 76.88
CA GLU A 151 117.77 97.19 77.16
C GLU A 151 118.82 96.72 76.15
N LEU A 152 119.30 97.58 75.24
CA LEU A 152 120.18 97.19 74.13
C LEU A 152 121.55 96.60 74.55
N LEU A 153 121.95 96.71 75.82
CA LEU A 153 123.12 96.02 76.38
C LEU A 153 122.81 94.68 77.07
N LYS A 154 121.55 94.39 77.42
CA LYS A 154 121.08 93.04 77.79
C LYS A 154 120.71 92.23 76.55
N ALA A 155 120.09 92.88 75.57
CA ALA A 155 119.55 92.30 74.35
C ALA A 155 120.53 91.39 73.61
N LYS A 156 121.85 91.69 73.64
CA LYS A 156 122.88 90.81 73.06
C LYS A 156 122.83 89.39 73.64
N ASP A 157 122.73 89.26 74.96
CA ASP A 157 122.79 87.96 75.64
C ASP A 157 121.41 87.29 75.68
N GLU A 158 120.33 88.08 75.75
CA GLU A 158 118.96 87.59 75.64
C GLU A 158 118.63 87.08 74.22
N LEU A 159 119.12 87.73 73.15
CA LEU A 159 118.99 87.25 71.77
C LEU A 159 119.62 85.86 71.55
N THR A 160 120.64 85.48 72.33
CA THR A 160 121.20 84.12 72.23
C THR A 160 120.27 83.05 72.80
N LYS A 161 119.46 83.37 73.81
CA LYS A 161 118.42 82.48 74.34
C LYS A 161 117.19 82.45 73.43
N ALA A 162 116.72 83.62 73.00
CA ALA A 162 115.58 83.74 72.09
C ALA A 162 115.81 82.97 70.78
N ARG A 163 117.05 82.95 70.25
CA ARG A 163 117.43 82.09 69.10
C ARG A 163 117.14 80.61 69.36
N ASP A 164 117.50 80.08 70.53
CA ASP A 164 117.41 78.65 70.83
C ASP A 164 115.97 78.25 71.20
N GLU A 165 115.22 79.16 71.83
CA GLU A 165 113.78 79.00 72.08
C GLU A 165 113.01 78.97 70.75
N LEU A 166 113.26 79.93 69.84
CA LEU A 166 112.67 79.96 68.49
C LEU A 166 113.08 78.74 67.63
N LEU A 167 114.31 78.23 67.77
CA LEU A 167 114.71 76.98 67.11
C LEU A 167 113.90 75.78 67.63
N SER A 168 113.60 75.72 68.93
CA SER A 168 112.74 74.67 69.50
C SER A 168 111.29 74.77 69.00
N GLU A 169 110.80 75.99 68.77
CA GLU A 169 109.45 76.26 68.29
C GLU A 169 109.29 75.94 66.80
N VAL A 170 110.31 76.26 65.98
CA VAL A 170 110.40 75.85 64.57
C VAL A 170 110.47 74.33 64.41
N VAL A 171 111.06 73.58 65.36
CA VAL A 171 111.01 72.11 65.36
C VAL A 171 109.58 71.62 65.61
N LYS A 172 108.91 72.08 66.67
CA LYS A 172 107.51 71.70 66.98
C LYS A 172 106.55 72.04 65.84
N LEU A 173 106.71 73.21 65.21
CA LEU A 173 105.89 73.60 64.05
C LEU A 173 106.15 72.72 62.82
N ARG A 174 107.36 72.17 62.65
CA ARG A 174 107.66 71.18 61.60
C ARG A 174 107.09 69.80 61.92
N GLU A 175 107.10 69.38 63.18
CA GLU A 175 106.45 68.14 63.63
C GLU A 175 104.93 68.22 63.38
N ASN A 176 104.25 69.26 63.89
CA ASN A 176 102.82 69.50 63.67
C ASN A 176 102.45 69.58 62.17
N LEU A 177 103.31 70.20 61.35
CA LEU A 177 103.12 70.26 59.89
C LEU A 177 103.27 68.87 59.25
N SER A 178 104.20 68.04 59.72
CA SER A 178 104.37 66.67 59.24
C SER A 178 103.20 65.76 59.61
N GLU A 179 102.65 65.90 60.82
CA GLU A 179 101.44 65.19 61.25
C GLU A 179 100.22 65.62 60.42
N SER A 180 100.07 66.92 60.18
CA SER A 180 98.98 67.47 59.34
C SER A 180 99.07 66.96 57.90
N LEU A 181 100.27 66.88 57.33
CA LEU A 181 100.51 66.33 55.98
C LEU A 181 100.31 64.81 55.91
N ALA A 182 100.55 64.08 57.00
CA ALA A 182 100.22 62.66 57.09
C ALA A 182 98.70 62.44 57.14
N ALA A 183 98.00 63.17 58.04
CA ALA A 183 96.55 63.12 58.15
C ALA A 183 95.83 63.53 56.85
N GLN A 184 96.34 64.55 56.14
CA GLN A 184 95.81 64.92 54.82
C GLN A 184 95.93 63.76 53.81
N LYS A 185 97.09 63.09 53.75
CA LYS A 185 97.28 61.93 52.85
C LYS A 185 96.38 60.76 53.19
N ASP A 186 96.15 60.48 54.47
CA ASP A 186 95.22 59.42 54.89
C ASP A 186 93.77 59.74 54.51
N VAL A 187 93.36 61.01 54.60
CA VAL A 187 92.03 61.47 54.14
C VAL A 187 91.93 61.43 52.61
N GLU A 188 92.97 61.82 51.88
CA GLU A 188 93.03 61.71 50.42
C GLU A 188 92.95 60.23 49.96
N ALA A 189 93.67 59.33 50.60
CA ALA A 189 93.61 57.88 50.32
C ALA A 189 92.28 57.23 50.72
N GLN A 190 91.57 57.76 51.73
CA GLN A 190 90.19 57.35 52.03
C GLN A 190 89.18 57.87 50.99
N LYS A 191 89.37 59.11 50.52
CA LYS A 191 88.55 59.74 49.47
C LYS A 191 88.69 59.01 48.13
N GLU A 192 89.89 58.58 47.75
CA GLU A 192 90.11 57.78 46.53
C GLU A 192 89.37 56.43 46.61
N LYS A 193 89.50 55.68 47.72
CA LYS A 193 88.75 54.43 47.94
C LYS A 193 87.22 54.63 47.93
N ALA A 194 86.75 55.79 48.41
CA ALA A 194 85.33 56.16 48.31
C ALA A 194 84.92 56.43 46.85
N MET A 195 85.76 57.06 46.02
CA MET A 195 85.51 57.25 44.59
C MET A 195 85.54 55.94 43.79
N GLU A 196 86.49 55.05 44.08
CA GLU A 196 86.56 53.72 43.46
C GLU A 196 85.30 52.90 43.76
N SER A 197 84.88 52.85 45.03
CA SER A 197 83.67 52.11 45.44
C SER A 197 82.36 52.75 44.94
N ILE A 198 82.31 54.08 44.77
CA ILE A 198 81.20 54.75 44.06
C ILE A 198 81.19 54.33 42.59
N SER A 199 82.32 54.36 41.88
CA SER A 199 82.38 53.98 40.46
C SER A 199 82.03 52.51 40.23
N GLU A 200 82.45 51.62 41.14
CA GLU A 200 82.00 50.22 41.15
C GLU A 200 80.47 50.10 41.30
N LEU A 201 79.86 50.90 42.18
CA LEU A 201 78.41 50.88 42.40
C LEU A 201 77.66 51.48 41.20
N GLU A 202 78.16 52.54 40.58
CA GLU A 202 77.60 53.11 39.34
C GLU A 202 77.64 52.09 38.19
N GLN A 203 78.75 51.37 38.01
CA GLN A 203 78.84 50.28 37.02
C GLN A 203 77.86 49.15 37.33
N LYS A 204 77.74 48.72 38.59
CA LYS A 204 76.77 47.68 39.01
C LYS A 204 75.33 48.14 38.76
N ILE A 205 74.99 49.39 39.07
CA ILE A 205 73.67 49.99 38.77
C ILE A 205 73.41 50.01 37.25
N GLN A 206 74.40 50.40 36.43
CA GLN A 206 74.25 50.42 34.98
C GLN A 206 74.06 49.01 34.39
N VAL A 207 74.75 48.00 34.91
CA VAL A 207 74.53 46.59 34.55
C VAL A 207 73.11 46.17 34.93
N PHE A 208 72.67 46.36 36.18
CA PHE A 208 71.32 46.01 36.62
C PHE A 208 70.21 46.74 35.84
N GLN A 209 70.41 48.01 35.46
CA GLN A 209 69.48 48.72 34.57
C GLN A 209 69.42 48.06 33.18
N SER A 210 70.57 47.64 32.63
CA SER A 210 70.61 46.94 31.35
C SER A 210 69.93 45.57 31.41
N GLU A 211 70.10 44.83 32.51
CA GLU A 211 69.49 43.51 32.74
C GLU A 211 67.97 43.63 32.94
N ASN A 212 67.52 44.54 33.81
CA ASN A 212 66.10 44.83 34.02
C ASN A 212 65.42 45.28 32.71
N SER A 213 66.11 46.05 31.85
CA SER A 213 65.59 46.40 30.51
C SER A 213 65.47 45.19 29.56
N ARG A 214 66.35 44.18 29.70
CA ARG A 214 66.27 42.92 28.95
C ARG A 214 65.16 42.02 29.49
N GLU A 215 65.00 41.94 30.80
CA GLU A 215 63.92 41.19 31.44
C GLU A 215 62.55 41.79 31.14
N ALA A 216 62.39 43.11 31.20
CA ALA A 216 61.17 43.81 30.79
C ALA A 216 60.80 43.49 29.32
N ARG A 217 61.76 43.54 28.40
CA ARG A 217 61.55 43.16 26.98
C ARG A 217 61.28 41.66 26.79
N ARG A 218 61.78 40.80 27.67
CA ARG A 218 61.49 39.36 27.66
C ARG A 218 60.09 39.08 28.19
N LYS A 219 59.70 39.75 29.27
CA LYS A 219 58.35 39.73 29.83
C LYS A 219 57.32 40.22 28.81
N GLU A 220 57.54 41.37 28.17
CA GLU A 220 56.63 41.93 27.16
C GLU A 220 56.41 40.97 25.96
N LYS A 221 57.44 40.20 25.57
CA LYS A 221 57.31 39.14 24.56
C LYS A 221 56.50 37.96 25.06
N LEU A 222 56.80 37.45 26.26
CA LEU A 222 56.06 36.34 26.87
C LEU A 222 54.60 36.71 27.14
N GLU A 223 54.30 37.96 27.53
CA GLU A 223 52.92 38.46 27.68
C GLU A 223 52.19 38.51 26.32
N LYS A 224 52.87 38.89 25.24
CA LYS A 224 52.30 38.82 23.88
C LYS A 224 52.08 37.38 23.42
N GLU A 225 53.02 36.48 23.68
CA GLU A 225 52.89 35.04 23.38
C GLU A 225 51.76 34.39 24.20
N VAL A 226 51.61 34.72 25.48
CA VAL A 226 50.50 34.26 26.33
C VAL A 226 49.16 34.81 25.87
N ASN A 227 49.08 36.10 25.52
CA ASN A 227 47.84 36.70 25.01
C ASN A 227 47.44 36.11 23.64
N GLN A 228 48.41 35.85 22.75
CA GLN A 228 48.21 35.17 21.48
C GLN A 228 47.68 33.74 21.70
N LEU A 229 48.30 32.97 22.61
CA LEU A 229 47.86 31.62 22.96
C LEU A 229 46.50 31.59 23.67
N SER A 230 46.15 32.61 24.45
CA SER A 230 44.79 32.74 25.04
C SER A 230 43.75 32.97 23.95
N ALA A 231 44.01 33.87 23.00
CA ALA A 231 43.11 34.13 21.88
C ALA A 231 42.96 32.90 20.96
N ASP A 232 44.05 32.16 20.71
CA ASP A 232 44.01 30.90 19.97
C ASP A 232 43.23 29.81 20.74
N LEU A 233 43.35 29.76 22.08
CA LEU A 233 42.60 28.83 22.94
C LEU A 233 41.10 29.18 22.94
N GLU A 234 40.74 30.46 23.10
CA GLU A 234 39.36 30.95 23.05
C GLU A 234 38.72 30.66 21.68
N ALA A 235 39.45 30.90 20.58
CA ALA A 235 39.02 30.52 19.25
C ALA A 235 38.77 29.00 19.13
N LYS A 236 39.68 28.16 19.63
CA LYS A 236 39.54 26.70 19.62
C LYS A 236 38.43 26.19 20.54
N LEU A 237 38.14 26.88 21.65
CA LEU A 237 36.96 26.61 22.48
C LEU A 237 35.67 26.94 21.71
N SER A 238 35.61 28.06 20.99
CA SER A 238 34.45 28.39 20.15
C SER A 238 34.25 27.41 18.99
N ASP A 239 35.33 26.92 18.37
CA ASP A 239 35.28 25.85 17.37
C ASP A 239 34.68 24.56 17.97
N ILE A 240 35.10 24.19 19.18
CA ILE A 240 34.62 23.00 19.91
C ILE A 240 33.14 23.15 20.30
N GLU A 241 32.68 24.32 20.72
CA GLU A 241 31.27 24.59 21.01
C GLU A 241 30.40 24.48 19.74
N LEU A 242 30.84 25.08 18.63
CA LEU A 242 30.18 24.95 17.32
C LEU A 242 30.11 23.48 16.86
N LEU A 243 31.20 22.72 17.01
CA LEU A 243 31.24 21.32 16.63
C LEU A 243 30.34 20.46 17.52
N ASN A 244 30.28 20.74 18.83
CA ASN A 244 29.37 20.07 19.77
C ASN A 244 27.90 20.37 19.45
N LEU A 245 27.56 21.61 19.11
CA LEU A 245 26.22 22.00 18.68
C LEU A 245 25.82 21.29 17.37
N GLN A 246 26.76 21.14 16.43
CA GLN A 246 26.54 20.39 15.20
C GLN A 246 26.35 18.88 15.48
N ILE A 247 27.14 18.30 16.39
CA ILE A 247 27.00 16.91 16.85
C ILE A 247 25.66 16.68 17.58
N GLN A 248 25.16 17.64 18.35
CA GLN A 248 23.82 17.57 18.95
C GLN A 248 22.73 17.54 17.86
N ARG A 249 22.75 18.49 16.93
CA ARG A 249 21.78 18.54 15.80
C ARG A 249 21.77 17.24 15.01
N SER A 250 22.94 16.69 14.64
CA SER A 250 23.00 15.42 13.92
C SER A 250 22.53 14.20 14.76
N LYS A 251 22.66 14.23 16.09
CA LYS A 251 22.07 13.21 16.98
C LYS A 251 20.54 13.33 17.04
N GLU A 252 20.00 14.55 17.09
CA GLU A 252 18.55 14.80 17.05
C GLU A 252 17.95 14.38 15.71
N GLU A 253 18.61 14.70 14.59
CA GLU A 253 18.25 14.24 13.25
C GLU A 253 18.30 12.71 13.14
N GLN A 254 19.34 12.06 13.67
CA GLN A 254 19.42 10.59 13.72
C GLN A 254 18.26 10.00 14.51
N GLN A 255 17.97 10.51 15.72
CA GLN A 255 16.86 10.01 16.55
C GLN A 255 15.50 10.20 15.86
N ARG A 256 15.30 11.33 15.17
CA ARG A 256 14.09 11.61 14.38
C ARG A 256 13.93 10.64 13.21
N LEU A 257 15.02 10.33 12.49
CA LEU A 257 15.04 9.35 11.40
C LEU A 257 14.83 7.92 11.92
N GLU A 258 15.39 7.57 13.08
CA GLU A 258 15.15 6.27 13.72
C GLU A 258 13.69 6.10 14.16
N LEU A 259 13.06 7.15 14.71
CA LEU A 259 11.63 7.15 15.03
C LEU A 259 10.77 6.95 13.78
N GLN A 260 11.04 7.70 12.71
CA GLN A 260 10.36 7.52 11.42
C GLN A 260 10.56 6.10 10.85
N LEU A 261 11.75 5.51 10.99
CA LEU A 261 12.01 4.13 10.57
C LEU A 261 11.22 3.11 11.40
N ARG A 262 10.96 3.38 12.69
CA ARG A 262 10.10 2.55 13.55
C ARG A 262 8.62 2.72 13.18
N GLU A 263 8.14 3.95 12.97
CA GLU A 263 6.78 4.22 12.43
C GLU A 263 6.53 3.44 11.13
N GLN A 264 7.46 3.54 10.17
CA GLN A 264 7.35 2.88 8.87
C GLN A 264 7.39 1.34 8.97
N LYS A 265 8.16 0.76 9.91
CA LYS A 265 8.12 -0.69 10.16
C LYS A 265 6.77 -1.14 10.71
N ILE A 266 6.24 -0.43 11.71
CA ILE A 266 4.93 -0.74 12.31
C ILE A 266 3.80 -0.62 11.27
N MET A 267 3.87 0.38 10.39
CA MET A 267 2.91 0.51 9.28
C MET A 267 3.04 -0.63 8.25
N ASN A 268 4.25 -1.03 7.86
CA ASN A 268 4.44 -2.18 6.97
C ASN A 268 3.97 -3.49 7.60
N GLU A 269 4.15 -3.70 8.91
CA GLU A 269 3.63 -4.88 9.62
C GLU A 269 2.09 -4.90 9.67
N ARG A 270 1.44 -3.73 9.76
CA ARG A 270 -0.04 -3.63 9.66
C ARG A 270 -0.51 -3.96 8.25
N VAL A 271 0.08 -3.33 7.24
CA VAL A 271 -0.25 -3.57 5.82
C VAL A 271 0.01 -5.03 5.41
N SER A 272 1.05 -5.69 5.92
CA SER A 272 1.28 -7.13 5.69
C SER A 272 0.15 -7.98 6.27
N LYS A 273 -0.28 -7.71 7.50
CA LYS A 273 -1.39 -8.43 8.16
C LYS A 273 -2.74 -8.17 7.47
N GLU A 274 -2.97 -6.96 6.97
CA GLU A 274 -4.14 -6.62 6.15
C GLU A 274 -4.10 -7.36 4.81
N LEU A 275 -2.94 -7.43 4.15
CA LEU A 275 -2.73 -8.19 2.92
C LEU A 275 -2.95 -9.71 3.12
N GLU A 276 -2.43 -10.28 4.21
CA GLU A 276 -2.65 -11.67 4.61
C GLU A 276 -4.14 -11.95 4.84
N GLN A 277 -4.86 -11.06 5.55
CA GLN A 277 -6.31 -11.19 5.76
C GLN A 277 -7.10 -11.08 4.44
N VAL A 278 -6.71 -10.18 3.53
CA VAL A 278 -7.33 -10.06 2.21
C VAL A 278 -7.04 -11.29 1.35
N GLN A 279 -5.83 -11.87 1.40
CA GLN A 279 -5.51 -13.13 0.73
C GLN A 279 -6.36 -14.29 1.27
N VAL A 280 -6.48 -14.45 2.60
CA VAL A 280 -7.32 -15.48 3.23
C VAL A 280 -8.80 -15.29 2.92
N ARG A 281 -9.26 -14.05 2.73
CA ARG A 281 -10.64 -13.77 2.27
C ARG A 281 -10.82 -14.10 0.79
N ASN A 282 -9.83 -13.82 -0.05
CA ASN A 282 -9.86 -14.08 -1.48
C ASN A 282 -9.86 -15.61 -1.76
N THR A 283 -9.00 -16.38 -1.10
CA THR A 283 -8.98 -17.85 -1.27
C THR A 283 -10.28 -18.52 -0.80
N LYS A 284 -10.92 -18.00 0.26
CA LYS A 284 -12.27 -18.45 0.66
C LYS A 284 -13.32 -18.13 -0.41
N LEU A 285 -13.34 -16.90 -0.93
CA LEU A 285 -14.25 -16.52 -2.01
C LEU A 285 -14.02 -17.32 -3.29
N GLN A 286 -12.77 -17.70 -3.61
CA GLN A 286 -12.46 -18.62 -4.71
C GLN A 286 -13.05 -20.02 -4.45
N GLN A 287 -12.87 -20.58 -3.25
CA GLN A 287 -13.44 -21.89 -2.88
C GLN A 287 -14.97 -21.89 -2.88
N GLU A 288 -15.61 -20.82 -2.37
CA GLU A 288 -17.06 -20.63 -2.44
C GLU A 288 -17.55 -20.53 -3.89
N ASN A 289 -16.81 -19.84 -4.76
CA ASN A 289 -17.17 -19.70 -6.18
C ASN A 289 -16.95 -21.00 -6.98
N GLU A 290 -15.91 -21.79 -6.66
CA GLU A 290 -15.70 -23.14 -7.20
C GLU A 290 -16.83 -24.11 -6.78
N GLN A 291 -17.24 -24.07 -5.50
CA GLN A 291 -18.39 -24.85 -5.01
C GLN A 291 -19.70 -24.43 -5.69
N ASN A 292 -19.92 -23.12 -5.87
CA ASN A 292 -21.07 -22.61 -6.60
C ASN A 292 -21.07 -23.04 -8.07
N SER A 293 -19.91 -23.06 -8.75
CA SER A 293 -19.78 -23.60 -10.11
C SER A 293 -20.15 -25.08 -10.15
N GLN A 294 -19.59 -25.90 -9.26
CA GLN A 294 -19.89 -27.34 -9.19
C GLN A 294 -21.39 -27.62 -8.93
N SER A 295 -22.03 -26.79 -8.09
CA SER A 295 -23.48 -26.84 -7.85
C SER A 295 -24.29 -26.48 -9.10
N LEU A 296 -23.85 -25.47 -9.86
CA LEU A 296 -24.49 -25.03 -11.11
C LEU A 296 -24.30 -26.07 -12.24
N ASP A 297 -23.15 -26.72 -12.30
CA ASP A 297 -22.88 -27.85 -13.20
C ASP A 297 -23.75 -29.07 -12.86
N GLN A 298 -23.94 -29.39 -11.57
CA GLN A 298 -24.88 -30.43 -11.13
C GLN A 298 -26.34 -30.08 -11.47
N LEU A 299 -26.78 -28.84 -11.21
CA LEU A 299 -28.13 -28.39 -11.52
C LEU A 299 -28.40 -28.31 -13.03
N THR A 300 -27.40 -28.01 -13.86
CA THR A 300 -27.56 -28.07 -15.33
C THR A 300 -27.60 -29.51 -15.83
N LEU A 301 -26.84 -30.44 -15.24
CA LEU A 301 -26.95 -31.89 -15.52
C LEU A 301 -28.34 -32.44 -15.15
N GLU A 302 -28.86 -32.10 -13.96
CA GLU A 302 -30.22 -32.47 -13.54
C GLU A 302 -31.30 -31.91 -14.48
N ASN A 303 -31.17 -30.65 -14.90
CA ASN A 303 -32.12 -30.05 -15.85
C ASN A 303 -32.04 -30.72 -17.24
N GLN A 304 -30.87 -31.15 -17.69
CA GLN A 304 -30.74 -31.93 -18.92
C GLN A 304 -31.41 -33.31 -18.80
N GLN A 305 -31.22 -34.02 -17.67
CA GLN A 305 -31.89 -35.30 -17.41
C GLN A 305 -33.41 -35.16 -17.38
N ARG A 306 -33.94 -34.17 -16.64
CA ARG A 306 -35.38 -33.86 -16.60
C ARG A 306 -35.94 -33.46 -17.97
N ALA A 307 -35.14 -32.82 -18.82
CA ALA A 307 -35.52 -32.49 -20.19
C ALA A 307 -35.55 -33.72 -21.12
N SER A 308 -34.68 -34.72 -20.94
CA SER A 308 -34.79 -36.01 -21.63
C SER A 308 -35.99 -36.83 -21.13
N ASP A 309 -36.27 -36.84 -19.83
CA ASP A 309 -37.44 -37.51 -19.27
C ASP A 309 -38.75 -36.90 -19.78
N LEU A 310 -38.82 -35.56 -19.84
CA LEU A 310 -39.95 -34.86 -20.45
C LEU A 310 -40.15 -35.24 -21.91
N LYS A 311 -39.09 -35.32 -22.72
CA LYS A 311 -39.19 -35.76 -24.12
C LYS A 311 -39.72 -37.19 -24.25
N MET A 312 -39.20 -38.14 -23.47
CA MET A 312 -39.73 -39.51 -23.47
C MET A 312 -41.22 -39.54 -23.07
N LYS A 313 -41.64 -38.71 -22.11
CA LYS A 313 -43.05 -38.60 -21.72
C LYS A 313 -43.93 -37.90 -22.75
N GLU A 314 -43.41 -36.93 -23.49
CA GLU A 314 -44.08 -36.33 -24.65
C GLU A 314 -44.23 -37.33 -25.80
N GLU A 315 -43.21 -38.16 -26.05
CA GLU A 315 -43.25 -39.25 -27.03
C GLU A 315 -44.28 -40.33 -26.63
N GLU A 316 -44.29 -40.79 -25.37
CA GLU A 316 -45.34 -41.67 -24.83
C GLU A 316 -46.75 -41.07 -25.02
N VAL A 317 -46.94 -39.81 -24.63
CA VAL A 317 -48.22 -39.10 -24.79
C VAL A 317 -48.62 -38.99 -26.27
N ASN A 318 -47.67 -38.80 -27.18
CA ASN A 318 -47.94 -38.73 -28.61
C ASN A 318 -48.24 -40.11 -29.23
N GLN A 319 -47.63 -41.20 -28.73
CA GLN A 319 -48.04 -42.57 -29.07
C GLN A 319 -49.48 -42.83 -28.61
N MET A 320 -49.81 -42.51 -27.35
CA MET A 320 -51.17 -42.67 -26.81
C MET A 320 -52.21 -41.84 -27.60
N LYS A 321 -51.89 -40.62 -28.04
CA LYS A 321 -52.75 -39.83 -28.95
C LYS A 321 -52.97 -40.52 -30.30
N GLN A 322 -51.94 -41.15 -30.87
CA GLN A 322 -52.09 -41.91 -32.12
C GLN A 322 -52.97 -43.15 -31.93
N GLU A 323 -52.90 -43.83 -30.78
CA GLU A 323 -53.78 -44.96 -30.47
C GLU A 323 -55.23 -44.53 -30.26
N ILE A 324 -55.46 -43.43 -29.53
CA ILE A 324 -56.78 -42.81 -29.41
C ILE A 324 -57.33 -42.45 -30.80
N ALA A 325 -56.51 -41.89 -31.70
CA ALA A 325 -56.94 -41.58 -33.07
C ALA A 325 -57.29 -42.83 -33.91
N LYS A 326 -56.60 -43.97 -33.70
CA LYS A 326 -56.95 -45.27 -34.32
C LYS A 326 -58.29 -45.78 -33.76
N LEU A 327 -58.48 -45.73 -32.44
CA LEU A 327 -59.69 -46.17 -31.75
C LEU A 327 -60.92 -45.34 -32.15
N THR A 328 -60.79 -44.01 -32.24
CA THR A 328 -61.88 -43.12 -32.70
C THR A 328 -62.28 -43.43 -34.15
N LYS A 329 -61.32 -43.65 -35.06
CA LYS A 329 -61.62 -44.07 -36.44
C LYS A 329 -62.33 -45.44 -36.51
N MET A 330 -61.98 -46.38 -35.63
CA MET A 330 -62.73 -47.63 -35.51
C MET A 330 -64.15 -47.41 -34.96
N ARG A 331 -64.33 -46.52 -33.96
CA ARG A 331 -65.66 -46.15 -33.45
C ARG A 331 -66.54 -45.56 -34.55
N GLU A 332 -66.03 -44.60 -35.33
CA GLU A 332 -66.72 -44.01 -36.50
C GLU A 332 -67.02 -45.05 -37.60
N GLY A 333 -66.15 -46.03 -37.79
CA GLY A 333 -66.33 -47.14 -38.73
C GLY A 333 -67.29 -48.25 -38.23
N ILE A 334 -67.62 -48.27 -36.95
CA ILE A 334 -68.69 -49.10 -36.37
C ILE A 334 -70.01 -48.30 -36.38
N GLN A 335 -69.98 -47.03 -35.98
CA GLN A 335 -71.16 -46.16 -35.90
C GLN A 335 -71.80 -45.91 -37.28
N ARG A 336 -71.01 -45.86 -38.37
CA ARG A 336 -71.55 -45.85 -39.75
C ARG A 336 -72.23 -47.16 -40.17
N ARG A 337 -71.76 -48.31 -39.67
CA ARG A 337 -72.43 -49.61 -39.89
C ARG A 337 -73.69 -49.74 -39.04
N LEU A 338 -73.70 -49.17 -37.84
CA LEU A 338 -74.91 -49.09 -36.99
C LEU A 338 -76.03 -48.34 -37.72
N CYS A 339 -75.74 -47.14 -38.24
CA CYS A 339 -76.69 -46.35 -39.03
C CYS A 339 -77.25 -47.12 -40.22
N GLN A 340 -76.39 -47.81 -40.99
CA GLN A 340 -76.83 -48.67 -42.11
C GLN A 340 -77.77 -49.81 -41.67
N THR A 341 -77.60 -50.36 -40.47
CA THR A 341 -78.54 -51.35 -39.90
C THR A 341 -79.81 -50.71 -39.31
N GLU A 342 -79.78 -49.42 -38.96
CA GLU A 342 -80.95 -48.66 -38.52
C GLU A 342 -81.84 -48.24 -39.71
N ASP A 343 -81.24 -47.89 -40.85
CA ASP A 343 -81.94 -47.65 -42.12
C ASP A 343 -82.66 -48.94 -42.60
N GLN A 344 -81.94 -50.08 -42.61
CA GLN A 344 -82.53 -51.39 -42.96
C GLN A 344 -83.63 -51.84 -41.98
N LYS A 345 -83.56 -51.41 -40.71
CA LYS A 345 -84.61 -51.64 -39.72
C LYS A 345 -85.88 -50.84 -40.05
N LEU A 346 -85.76 -49.59 -40.51
CA LEU A 346 -86.92 -48.76 -40.88
C LEU A 346 -87.76 -49.36 -42.02
N GLU A 347 -87.13 -49.92 -43.06
CA GLU A 347 -87.85 -50.60 -44.15
C GLU A 347 -88.65 -51.82 -43.65
N ILE A 348 -88.08 -52.59 -42.72
CA ILE A 348 -88.73 -53.74 -42.09
C ILE A 348 -89.85 -53.29 -41.12
N GLU A 349 -89.70 -52.16 -40.45
CA GLU A 349 -90.72 -51.65 -39.51
C GLU A 349 -92.00 -51.17 -40.22
N GLN A 350 -91.91 -50.69 -41.47
CA GLN A 350 -93.10 -50.41 -42.30
C GLN A 350 -93.85 -51.69 -42.70
N GLN A 351 -93.13 -52.76 -43.04
CA GLN A 351 -93.75 -54.07 -43.35
C GLN A 351 -94.36 -54.74 -42.10
N ARG A 352 -93.82 -54.45 -40.92
CA ARG A 352 -94.34 -54.92 -39.63
C ARG A 352 -95.67 -54.27 -39.24
N GLU A 353 -95.95 -53.05 -39.71
CA GLU A 353 -97.10 -52.27 -39.25
C GLU A 353 -98.44 -52.74 -39.85
N THR A 354 -98.44 -53.19 -41.11
CA THR A 354 -99.63 -53.72 -41.80
C THR A 354 -100.13 -55.05 -41.19
N LEU A 355 -99.22 -55.93 -40.78
CA LEU A 355 -99.53 -57.21 -40.12
C LEU A 355 -99.92 -57.06 -38.63
N LYS A 356 -99.55 -55.93 -38.00
CA LYS A 356 -99.74 -55.68 -36.57
C LYS A 356 -101.22 -55.60 -36.15
N ASN A 357 -102.11 -55.22 -37.07
CA ASN A 357 -103.52 -55.04 -36.81
C ASN A 357 -104.33 -56.35 -36.69
N GLN A 358 -103.75 -57.51 -37.04
CA GLN A 358 -104.43 -58.81 -36.98
C GLN A 358 -103.93 -59.73 -35.84
N ILE A 359 -102.77 -59.43 -35.24
CA ILE A 359 -102.14 -60.26 -34.20
C ILE A 359 -102.23 -59.59 -32.81
N SER A 360 -102.83 -58.40 -32.72
CA SER A 360 -103.07 -57.61 -31.50
C SER A 360 -103.96 -58.29 -30.43
N GLY A 361 -104.54 -59.46 -30.73
CA GLY A 361 -105.56 -60.11 -29.91
C GLY A 361 -105.13 -61.19 -28.91
N LEU A 362 -104.03 -61.93 -29.13
CA LEU A 362 -103.84 -63.23 -28.43
C LEU A 362 -102.56 -63.44 -27.59
N GLU A 363 -101.37 -62.95 -27.98
CA GLU A 363 -100.12 -63.35 -27.30
C GLU A 363 -99.44 -62.19 -26.57
N ARG A 364 -100.15 -61.64 -25.57
CA ARG A 364 -99.78 -60.40 -24.86
C ARG A 364 -98.83 -60.59 -23.66
N GLU A 365 -98.49 -61.82 -23.27
CA GLU A 365 -98.27 -62.12 -21.85
C GLU A 365 -96.86 -62.59 -21.40
N MET A 366 -95.99 -63.14 -22.25
CA MET A 366 -94.83 -63.92 -21.76
C MET A 366 -93.40 -63.40 -22.02
N GLU A 367 -93.06 -62.91 -23.22
CA GLU A 367 -91.62 -62.87 -23.61
C GLU A 367 -90.94 -61.48 -23.59
N THR A 368 -91.68 -60.38 -23.44
CA THR A 368 -91.10 -59.02 -23.42
C THR A 368 -90.38 -58.66 -22.11
N SER A 369 -90.75 -59.27 -20.98
CA SER A 369 -90.22 -58.92 -19.66
C SER A 369 -88.73 -59.25 -19.48
N LYS A 370 -88.23 -60.34 -20.09
CA LYS A 370 -86.89 -60.88 -19.81
C LYS A 370 -85.74 -60.03 -20.38
N LYS A 371 -85.94 -59.32 -21.50
CA LYS A 371 -84.85 -58.61 -22.20
C LYS A 371 -84.51 -57.23 -21.65
N GLN A 372 -85.37 -56.60 -20.85
CA GLN A 372 -85.04 -55.33 -20.21
C GLN A 372 -83.93 -55.50 -19.15
N ILE A 373 -83.95 -56.61 -18.41
CA ILE A 373 -83.10 -56.87 -17.24
C ILE A 373 -81.59 -56.97 -17.58
N GLU A 374 -81.24 -57.25 -18.84
CA GLU A 374 -79.83 -57.33 -19.28
C GLU A 374 -79.23 -55.99 -19.69
N MET A 375 -80.06 -54.99 -20.02
CA MET A 375 -79.57 -53.65 -20.42
C MET A 375 -79.10 -52.86 -19.19
N ASP A 376 -79.90 -52.85 -18.13
CA ASP A 376 -79.64 -52.05 -16.93
C ASP A 376 -78.36 -52.48 -16.19
N LYS A 377 -77.97 -53.77 -16.28
CA LYS A 377 -76.73 -54.28 -15.69
C LYS A 377 -75.47 -53.67 -16.30
N LYS A 378 -75.44 -53.41 -17.62
CA LYS A 378 -74.24 -52.90 -18.30
C LYS A 378 -74.00 -51.42 -18.03
N ALA A 379 -75.07 -50.64 -17.90
CA ALA A 379 -74.99 -49.22 -17.50
C ALA A 379 -74.38 -49.04 -16.09
N ILE A 380 -74.65 -49.98 -15.17
CA ILE A 380 -74.08 -49.95 -13.81
C ILE A 380 -72.57 -50.20 -13.83
N ASP A 381 -72.09 -51.19 -14.60
CA ASP A 381 -70.65 -51.53 -14.68
C ASP A 381 -69.79 -50.39 -15.28
N GLU A 382 -70.36 -49.55 -16.14
CA GLU A 382 -69.66 -48.41 -16.73
C GLU A 382 -69.55 -47.24 -15.73
N LEU A 383 -70.65 -46.88 -15.05
CA LEU A 383 -70.66 -45.85 -14.00
C LEU A 383 -69.74 -46.20 -12.81
N VAL A 384 -69.62 -47.48 -12.45
CA VAL A 384 -68.68 -47.96 -11.42
C VAL A 384 -67.22 -47.68 -11.80
N ARG A 385 -66.85 -47.81 -13.07
CA ARG A 385 -65.49 -47.54 -13.57
C ARG A 385 -65.19 -46.05 -13.65
N GLU A 386 -66.14 -45.23 -14.08
CA GLU A 386 -65.98 -43.77 -14.07
C GLU A 386 -65.77 -43.24 -12.64
N ARG A 387 -66.56 -43.74 -11.69
CA ARG A 387 -66.38 -43.51 -10.25
C ARG A 387 -64.97 -43.85 -9.78
N ASP A 388 -64.40 -45.00 -10.16
CA ASP A 388 -63.05 -45.39 -9.71
C ASP A 388 -61.93 -44.54 -10.31
N ILE A 389 -62.09 -44.07 -11.55
CA ILE A 389 -61.15 -43.14 -12.19
C ILE A 389 -61.24 -41.76 -11.52
N LEU A 390 -62.46 -41.26 -11.26
CA LEU A 390 -62.68 -40.02 -10.52
C LEU A 390 -62.13 -40.11 -9.08
N ASN A 391 -62.35 -41.22 -8.37
CA ASN A 391 -61.83 -41.42 -7.02
C ASN A 391 -60.29 -41.47 -6.99
N LYS A 392 -59.64 -42.14 -7.94
CA LYS A 392 -58.17 -42.10 -8.08
C LYS A 392 -57.63 -40.71 -8.38
N ASN A 393 -58.35 -39.91 -9.17
CA ASN A 393 -57.96 -38.52 -9.45
C ASN A 393 -58.21 -37.60 -8.24
N MET A 394 -59.30 -37.81 -7.49
CA MET A 394 -59.58 -37.13 -6.22
C MET A 394 -58.49 -37.40 -5.18
N VAL A 395 -58.06 -38.66 -5.02
CA VAL A 395 -56.96 -39.02 -4.09
C VAL A 395 -55.63 -38.40 -4.54
N LYS A 396 -55.33 -38.36 -5.85
CA LYS A 396 -54.14 -37.63 -6.35
C LYS A 396 -54.20 -36.13 -6.06
N ALA A 397 -55.36 -35.50 -6.22
CA ALA A 397 -55.56 -34.10 -5.89
C ALA A 397 -55.45 -33.85 -4.37
N ALA A 398 -56.04 -34.71 -3.54
CA ALA A 398 -55.94 -34.65 -2.08
C ALA A 398 -54.49 -34.77 -1.60
N ASN A 399 -53.72 -35.73 -2.13
CA ASN A 399 -52.32 -35.89 -1.76
C ASN A 399 -51.43 -34.71 -2.26
N ALA A 400 -51.85 -34.01 -3.31
CA ALA A 400 -51.19 -32.78 -3.76
C ALA A 400 -51.53 -31.59 -2.86
N THR A 401 -52.80 -31.42 -2.47
CA THR A 401 -53.22 -30.36 -1.55
C THR A 401 -52.71 -30.59 -0.12
N GLU A 402 -52.54 -31.84 0.33
CA GLU A 402 -51.90 -32.16 1.61
C GLU A 402 -50.41 -31.78 1.63
N LYS A 403 -49.67 -32.06 0.55
CA LYS A 403 -48.29 -31.59 0.40
C LYS A 403 -48.22 -30.05 0.44
N GLN A 404 -49.13 -29.37 -0.26
CA GLN A 404 -49.21 -27.91 -0.23
C GLN A 404 -49.58 -27.38 1.17
N LEU A 405 -50.49 -28.05 1.88
CA LEU A 405 -50.89 -27.72 3.25
C LEU A 405 -49.69 -27.85 4.22
N ASN A 406 -48.86 -28.87 4.07
CA ASN A 406 -47.69 -29.08 4.92
C ASN A 406 -46.56 -28.08 4.60
N ILE A 407 -46.44 -27.63 3.34
CA ILE A 407 -45.59 -26.49 2.96
C ILE A 407 -46.12 -25.19 3.59
N VAL A 408 -47.43 -24.95 3.55
CA VAL A 408 -48.06 -23.77 4.21
C VAL A 408 -47.82 -23.78 5.72
N LYS A 409 -47.99 -24.91 6.41
CA LYS A 409 -47.68 -25.04 7.85
C LYS A 409 -46.21 -24.74 8.17
N LEU A 410 -45.27 -25.14 7.30
CA LEU A 410 -43.85 -24.79 7.44
C LEU A 410 -43.62 -23.27 7.32
N TYR A 411 -44.30 -22.61 6.37
CA TYR A 411 -44.25 -21.15 6.25
C TYR A 411 -44.96 -20.44 7.42
N GLU A 412 -46.06 -20.97 7.96
CA GLU A 412 -46.70 -20.44 9.17
C GLU A 412 -45.81 -20.57 10.41
N GLN A 413 -45.10 -21.68 10.56
CA GLN A 413 -44.15 -21.89 11.66
C GLN A 413 -42.94 -20.95 11.53
N SER A 414 -42.38 -20.82 10.32
CA SER A 414 -41.31 -19.85 10.02
C SER A 414 -41.75 -18.41 10.28
N LYS A 415 -42.97 -18.04 9.83
CA LYS A 415 -43.58 -16.74 10.10
C LYS A 415 -43.70 -16.47 11.60
N LYS A 416 -44.18 -17.43 12.40
CA LYS A 416 -44.29 -17.26 13.87
C LYS A 416 -42.94 -17.04 14.53
N ASN A 417 -41.89 -17.75 14.10
CA ASN A 417 -40.53 -17.53 14.59
C ASN A 417 -40.07 -16.10 14.28
N LEU A 418 -40.24 -15.64 13.04
CA LEU A 418 -39.89 -14.27 12.62
C LEU A 418 -40.73 -13.20 13.33
N GLU A 419 -42.03 -13.43 13.56
CA GLU A 419 -42.88 -12.53 14.34
C GLU A 419 -42.42 -12.42 15.79
N GLN A 420 -41.94 -13.53 16.38
CA GLN A 420 -41.40 -13.55 17.74
C GLN A 420 -39.99 -12.93 17.83
N GLU A 421 -39.14 -13.11 16.82
CA GLU A 421 -37.88 -12.36 16.69
C GLU A 421 -38.13 -10.85 16.58
N ILE A 422 -39.10 -10.42 15.74
CA ILE A 422 -39.52 -9.02 15.63
C ILE A 422 -40.05 -8.49 16.97
N MET A 423 -40.75 -9.31 17.76
CA MET A 423 -41.20 -8.93 19.10
C MET A 423 -40.00 -8.74 20.05
N ASN A 424 -39.04 -9.67 20.06
CA ASN A 424 -37.82 -9.56 20.86
C ASN A 424 -37.02 -8.30 20.49
N TYR A 425 -36.84 -8.00 19.20
CA TYR A 425 -36.17 -6.77 18.74
C TYR A 425 -36.92 -5.49 19.12
N ARG A 426 -38.26 -5.51 19.19
CA ARG A 426 -39.06 -4.38 19.69
C ARG A 426 -38.85 -4.16 21.18
N GLU A 427 -38.82 -5.22 21.98
CA GLU A 427 -38.51 -5.13 23.40
C GLU A 427 -37.09 -4.61 23.63
N GLU A 428 -36.09 -5.10 22.89
CA GLU A 428 -34.70 -4.67 23.01
C GLU A 428 -34.53 -3.19 22.62
N ALA A 429 -35.18 -2.74 21.55
CA ALA A 429 -35.24 -1.33 21.18
C ALA A 429 -35.95 -0.47 22.26
N GLN A 430 -36.94 -1.01 22.97
CA GLN A 430 -37.61 -0.32 24.07
C GLN A 430 -36.73 -0.26 25.33
N LYS A 431 -35.91 -1.29 25.62
CA LYS A 431 -34.88 -1.26 26.66
C LYS A 431 -33.83 -0.19 26.34
N GLN A 432 -33.29 -0.18 25.11
CA GLN A 432 -32.31 0.82 24.69
C GLN A 432 -32.86 2.25 24.75
N ARG A 433 -34.11 2.50 24.35
CA ARG A 433 -34.76 3.82 24.52
C ARG A 433 -34.84 4.27 25.99
N LYS A 434 -35.07 3.36 26.94
CA LYS A 434 -35.05 3.69 28.38
C LYS A 434 -33.64 4.05 28.86
N ILE A 435 -32.62 3.33 28.40
CA ILE A 435 -31.21 3.61 28.73
C ILE A 435 -30.78 4.96 28.16
N ILE A 436 -31.12 5.26 26.90
CA ILE A 436 -30.85 6.57 26.27
C ILE A 436 -31.50 7.70 27.09
N TYR A 437 -32.78 7.57 27.44
CA TYR A 437 -33.48 8.57 28.25
C TYR A 437 -32.87 8.77 29.66
N GLN A 438 -32.29 7.72 30.26
CA GLN A 438 -31.55 7.84 31.51
C GLN A 438 -30.23 8.61 31.32
N LEU A 439 -29.46 8.28 30.28
CA LEU A 439 -28.20 8.96 29.95
C LEU A 439 -28.41 10.43 29.54
N GLU A 440 -29.51 10.75 28.85
CA GLU A 440 -29.91 12.13 28.56
C GLU A 440 -30.22 12.91 29.85
N LYS A 441 -30.93 12.29 30.78
CA LYS A 441 -31.24 12.88 32.09
C LYS A 441 -30.02 13.05 32.99
N GLU A 442 -29.01 12.20 32.86
CA GLU A 442 -27.71 12.34 33.54
C GLU A 442 -26.85 13.42 32.88
N ARG A 443 -26.79 13.49 31.55
CA ARG A 443 -26.18 14.62 30.81
C ARG A 443 -26.78 15.94 31.27
N ASP A 444 -28.10 16.05 31.34
CA ASP A 444 -28.77 17.30 31.69
C ASP A 444 -28.60 17.67 33.17
N ARG A 445 -28.39 16.70 34.06
CA ARG A 445 -27.91 16.95 35.43
C ARG A 445 -26.51 17.54 35.44
N TYR A 446 -25.55 16.92 34.76
CA TYR A 446 -24.17 17.42 34.73
C TYR A 446 -24.05 18.80 34.05
N ILE A 447 -24.89 19.11 33.06
CA ILE A 447 -24.99 20.46 32.48
C ILE A 447 -25.46 21.47 33.53
N ASN A 448 -26.49 21.14 34.32
CA ASN A 448 -27.00 22.00 35.37
C ASN A 448 -25.99 22.18 36.52
N GLU A 449 -25.34 21.09 36.97
CA GLU A 449 -24.27 21.13 37.99
C GLU A 449 -23.07 21.98 37.53
N ALA A 450 -22.64 21.85 36.27
CA ALA A 450 -21.60 22.69 35.69
C ALA A 450 -22.01 24.17 35.58
N SER A 451 -23.27 24.46 35.25
CA SER A 451 -23.78 25.83 35.19
C SER A 451 -23.89 26.48 36.58
N GLU A 452 -24.35 25.73 37.59
CA GLU A 452 -24.37 26.16 39.00
C GLU A 452 -22.95 26.44 39.53
N LEU A 453 -21.99 25.55 39.23
CA LEU A 453 -20.60 25.75 39.62
C LEU A 453 -19.99 26.98 38.94
N THR A 454 -20.29 27.20 37.66
CA THR A 454 -19.86 28.40 36.93
C THR A 454 -20.45 29.67 37.55
N GLN A 455 -21.73 29.66 37.94
CA GLN A 455 -22.39 30.78 38.60
C GLN A 455 -21.77 31.06 39.99
N LYS A 456 -21.45 30.02 40.78
CA LYS A 456 -20.79 30.16 42.09
C LYS A 456 -19.37 30.74 41.95
N VAL A 457 -18.62 30.34 40.93
CA VAL A 457 -17.30 30.94 40.62
C VAL A 457 -17.43 32.42 40.26
N LEU A 458 -18.39 32.81 39.41
CA LEU A 458 -18.62 34.21 39.06
C LEU A 458 -19.00 35.05 40.29
N GLN A 459 -19.86 34.54 41.17
CA GLN A 459 -20.26 35.24 42.38
C GLN A 459 -19.08 35.43 43.36
N HIS A 460 -18.23 34.42 43.56
CA HIS A 460 -17.02 34.57 44.36
C HIS A 460 -15.98 35.52 43.73
N MET A 461 -15.94 35.66 42.40
CA MET A 461 -15.16 36.69 41.73
C MET A 461 -15.72 38.11 41.91
N GLU A 462 -16.98 38.27 42.29
CA GLU A 462 -17.57 39.56 42.67
C GLU A 462 -17.33 39.84 44.16
N ASP A 463 -17.51 38.85 45.05
CA ASP A 463 -17.14 38.93 46.47
C ASP A 463 -15.67 39.37 46.65
N PHE A 464 -14.75 38.79 45.86
CA PHE A 464 -13.33 39.12 45.89
C PHE A 464 -13.05 40.59 45.54
N LYS A 465 -13.70 41.13 44.49
CA LYS A 465 -13.56 42.55 44.09
C LYS A 465 -14.07 43.50 45.18
N VAL A 466 -15.14 43.13 45.89
CA VAL A 466 -15.63 43.90 47.04
C VAL A 466 -14.60 43.93 48.17
N GLN A 467 -13.93 42.79 48.44
CA GLN A 467 -12.85 42.73 49.43
C GLN A 467 -11.61 43.53 48.99
N GLU A 468 -11.24 43.54 47.70
CA GLU A 468 -10.17 44.39 47.17
C GLU A 468 -10.46 45.89 47.34
N MET A 469 -11.71 46.34 47.10
CA MET A 469 -12.11 47.72 47.36
C MET A 469 -12.01 48.07 48.85
N GLN A 470 -12.47 47.19 49.75
CA GLN A 470 -12.34 47.41 51.20
C GLN A 470 -10.87 47.50 51.63
N LEU A 471 -9.99 46.64 51.11
CA LEU A 471 -8.55 46.72 51.35
C LEU A 471 -7.93 48.03 50.84
N PHE A 472 -8.44 48.59 49.74
CA PHE A 472 -8.03 49.90 49.25
C PHE A 472 -8.48 51.04 50.17
N GLU A 473 -9.72 51.03 50.66
CA GLU A 473 -10.21 52.01 51.64
C GLU A 473 -9.44 51.95 52.96
N TYR A 474 -9.15 50.75 53.49
CA TYR A 474 -8.34 50.60 54.71
C TYR A 474 -6.91 51.13 54.52
N LYS A 475 -6.26 50.85 53.38
CA LYS A 475 -4.94 51.42 53.05
C LYS A 475 -4.96 52.95 53.02
N LYS A 476 -6.01 53.57 52.46
CA LYS A 476 -6.18 55.02 52.47
C LYS A 476 -6.31 55.57 53.89
N ARG A 477 -7.12 54.94 54.75
CA ARG A 477 -7.33 55.37 56.15
C ARG A 477 -6.06 55.24 57.00
N ILE A 478 -5.15 54.31 56.68
CA ILE A 478 -3.84 54.19 57.35
C ILE A 478 -2.95 55.41 57.03
N ALA A 479 -2.80 55.80 55.77
CA ALA A 479 -2.02 56.97 55.37
C ALA A 479 -2.58 58.30 55.96
N GLU A 480 -3.90 58.41 56.08
CA GLU A 480 -4.59 59.51 56.78
C GLU A 480 -4.39 59.50 58.31
N GLY A 481 -3.88 58.41 58.89
CA GLY A 481 -3.48 58.30 60.29
C GLY A 481 -1.99 58.64 60.50
N GLU A 482 -1.10 58.11 59.66
CA GLU A 482 0.35 58.35 59.69
C GLU A 482 0.69 59.84 59.59
N THR A 483 0.00 60.56 58.72
CA THR A 483 0.13 62.03 58.56
C THR A 483 -0.25 62.81 59.82
N LYS A 484 -1.27 62.37 60.57
CA LYS A 484 -1.70 62.99 61.82
C LYS A 484 -0.74 62.69 62.97
N LEU A 485 -0.22 61.47 63.05
CA LEU A 485 0.80 61.08 64.03
C LEU A 485 2.07 61.93 63.89
N LYS A 486 2.52 62.16 62.65
CA LYS A 486 3.67 63.02 62.34
C LYS A 486 3.51 64.47 62.83
N HIS A 487 2.29 65.00 62.84
CA HIS A 487 2.02 66.36 63.32
C HIS A 487 2.09 66.47 64.85
N GLN A 488 1.70 65.43 65.58
CA GLN A 488 1.72 65.44 67.05
C GLN A 488 3.12 65.22 67.65
N LEU A 489 4.00 64.48 66.96
CA LEU A 489 5.38 64.23 67.41
C LEU A 489 6.18 65.55 67.59
N ASN A 490 6.14 66.44 66.59
CA ASN A 490 6.87 67.72 66.61
C ASN A 490 6.46 68.65 67.77
N LEU A 491 5.26 68.49 68.33
CA LEU A 491 4.78 69.25 69.50
C LEU A 491 5.28 68.69 70.83
N TYR A 492 5.66 67.41 70.88
CA TYR A 492 6.07 66.73 72.11
C TYR A 492 7.58 66.84 72.38
N GLU A 493 8.40 66.96 71.33
CA GLU A 493 9.86 67.12 71.45
C GLU A 493 10.26 68.43 72.17
N SER A 494 9.52 69.51 71.95
CA SER A 494 9.77 70.85 72.52
C SER A 494 9.58 70.97 74.05
N LEU A 495 9.03 69.95 74.72
CA LEU A 495 8.78 69.95 76.17
C LEU A 495 9.57 68.85 76.90
N LYS A 496 10.36 68.05 76.18
CA LYS A 496 11.09 66.90 76.72
C LYS A 496 12.62 67.05 76.69
N SER A 497 13.11 68.17 76.16
CA SER A 497 14.52 68.59 76.18
C SER A 497 15.05 68.87 77.59
N ASP A 498 14.17 69.29 78.49
CA ASP A 498 14.56 69.99 79.70
C ASP A 498 14.64 69.07 80.93
N VAL A 499 15.80 69.13 81.59
CA VAL A 499 16.11 68.61 82.93
C VAL A 499 16.05 67.08 83.12
N THR A 500 14.90 66.43 82.97
CA THR A 500 14.68 65.08 83.55
C THR A 500 14.95 63.88 82.63
N LEU A 501 15.23 64.07 81.34
CA LEU A 501 15.43 62.95 80.40
C LEU A 501 16.73 62.15 80.69
N TYR A 502 17.84 62.85 80.93
CA TYR A 502 19.19 62.26 80.87
C TYR A 502 19.47 61.21 81.95
N SER A 503 18.91 61.34 83.16
CA SER A 503 19.14 60.37 84.24
C SER A 503 18.34 59.07 84.09
N LYS A 504 17.24 59.08 83.34
CA LYS A 504 16.39 57.90 83.11
C LYS A 504 16.75 57.18 81.81
N SER A 505 17.10 57.96 80.79
CA SER A 505 17.59 57.52 79.48
C SER A 505 18.65 56.42 79.54
N VAL A 506 19.64 56.48 80.44
CA VAL A 506 20.72 55.46 80.51
C VAL A 506 20.22 54.08 80.95
N VAL A 507 19.23 54.01 81.85
CA VAL A 507 18.66 52.74 82.33
C VAL A 507 17.59 52.25 81.36
N GLU A 508 16.72 53.15 80.91
CA GLU A 508 15.67 52.85 79.95
C GLU A 508 16.27 52.38 78.62
N ALA A 509 17.32 53.03 78.10
CA ALA A 509 18.05 52.55 76.93
C ALA A 509 18.69 51.17 77.11
N HIS A 510 19.10 50.79 78.32
CA HIS A 510 19.74 49.48 78.55
C HIS A 510 18.72 48.32 78.54
N ASP A 511 17.50 48.55 79.02
CA ASP A 511 16.40 47.57 78.90
C ASP A 511 15.68 47.66 77.55
N GLU A 512 15.59 48.83 76.91
CA GLU A 512 15.23 48.97 75.50
C GLU A 512 16.23 48.22 74.60
N ILE A 513 17.54 48.25 74.86
CA ILE A 513 18.52 47.43 74.13
C ILE A 513 18.22 45.93 74.31
N LYS A 514 17.76 45.47 75.48
CA LYS A 514 17.37 44.06 75.68
C LYS A 514 16.06 43.73 74.96
N GLU A 515 15.07 44.62 74.97
CA GLU A 515 13.85 44.49 74.20
C GLU A 515 14.10 44.50 72.70
N LEU A 516 14.93 45.42 72.21
CA LEU A 516 15.36 45.50 70.81
C LEU A 516 16.14 44.25 70.43
N ASN A 517 17.00 43.68 71.29
CA ASN A 517 17.63 42.38 71.02
C ASN A 517 16.61 41.21 70.97
N ARG A 518 15.52 41.25 71.76
CA ARG A 518 14.42 40.27 71.66
C ARG A 518 13.61 40.47 70.37
N LYS A 519 13.25 41.71 70.05
CA LYS A 519 12.55 42.12 68.81
C LYS A 519 13.38 41.77 67.58
N ILE A 520 14.70 42.02 67.59
CA ILE A 520 15.65 41.60 66.55
C ILE A 520 15.66 40.08 66.40
N LYS A 521 15.73 39.29 67.48
CA LYS A 521 15.67 37.82 67.39
C LYS A 521 14.35 37.33 66.80
N ILE A 522 13.22 37.92 67.18
CA ILE A 522 11.90 37.61 66.60
C ILE A 522 11.86 38.01 65.12
N LEU A 523 12.30 39.22 64.77
CA LEU A 523 12.36 39.72 63.40
C LEU A 523 13.35 38.95 62.51
N THR A 524 14.43 38.41 63.08
CA THR A 524 15.40 37.55 62.39
C THR A 524 14.77 36.19 62.11
N HIS A 525 14.15 35.56 63.12
CA HIS A 525 13.42 34.31 62.90
C HIS A 525 12.26 34.48 61.91
N GLN A 526 11.52 35.60 61.95
CA GLN A 526 10.52 35.95 60.94
C GLN A 526 11.16 36.21 59.57
N ASN A 527 12.36 36.78 59.49
CA ASN A 527 13.12 36.92 58.25
C ASN A 527 13.51 35.55 57.68
N ASP A 528 13.93 34.62 58.54
CA ASP A 528 14.37 33.29 58.15
C ASP A 528 13.17 32.43 57.70
N VAL A 529 12.03 32.50 58.41
CA VAL A 529 10.75 31.90 57.98
C VAL A 529 10.25 32.53 56.67
N LEU A 530 10.32 33.84 56.50
CA LEU A 530 9.94 34.50 55.24
C LEU A 530 10.91 34.17 54.09
N ARG A 531 12.20 33.91 54.37
CA ARG A 531 13.16 33.38 53.38
C ARG A 531 12.88 31.92 53.03
N GLU A 532 12.48 31.09 53.99
CA GLU A 532 12.09 29.70 53.76
C GLU A 532 10.78 29.63 52.96
N GLU A 533 9.79 30.48 53.28
CA GLU A 533 8.59 30.68 52.47
C GLU A 533 8.91 31.20 51.06
N ASN A 534 9.80 32.19 50.91
CA ASN A 534 10.21 32.67 49.59
C ASN A 534 10.95 31.59 48.81
N GLY A 535 11.89 30.87 49.42
CA GLY A 535 12.58 29.74 48.78
C GLY A 535 11.61 28.63 48.36
N GLY A 536 10.57 28.37 49.17
CA GLY A 536 9.48 27.47 48.80
C GLY A 536 8.65 27.97 47.62
N LYS A 537 8.32 29.27 47.58
CA LYS A 537 7.58 29.92 46.49
C LYS A 537 8.41 30.02 45.20
N GLU A 538 9.70 30.31 45.31
CA GLU A 538 10.67 30.30 44.20
C GLU A 538 10.86 28.89 43.65
N ALA A 539 11.00 27.87 44.51
CA ALA A 539 11.05 26.47 44.08
C ALA A 539 9.74 25.99 43.44
N ALA A 540 8.58 26.51 43.87
CA ALA A 540 7.30 26.27 43.22
C ALA A 540 7.22 26.96 41.84
N LEU A 541 7.61 28.23 41.76
CA LEU A 541 7.63 29.01 40.53
C LEU A 541 8.58 28.40 39.48
N VAL A 542 9.75 27.90 39.90
CA VAL A 542 10.70 27.21 39.01
C VAL A 542 10.12 25.87 38.51
N LYS A 543 9.37 25.13 39.33
CA LYS A 543 8.64 23.94 38.86
C LYS A 543 7.55 24.31 37.86
N GLU A 544 6.74 25.32 38.16
CA GLU A 544 5.67 25.80 37.28
C GLU A 544 6.22 26.31 35.93
N GLN A 545 7.36 27.00 35.93
CA GLN A 545 8.09 27.38 34.70
C GLN A 545 8.61 26.17 33.92
N GLN A 546 9.14 25.14 34.60
CA GLN A 546 9.56 23.89 33.95
C GLN A 546 8.38 23.12 33.36
N ASP A 547 7.24 23.09 34.04
CA ASP A 547 6.03 22.42 33.58
C ASP A 547 5.37 23.20 32.43
N PHE A 548 5.35 24.54 32.48
CA PHE A 548 4.97 25.39 31.35
C PHE A 548 5.84 25.12 30.12
N GLN A 549 7.16 25.00 30.28
CA GLN A 549 8.07 24.65 29.17
C GLN A 549 7.84 23.24 28.61
N LYS A 550 7.37 22.27 29.41
CA LYS A 550 6.96 20.94 28.91
C LYS A 550 5.69 21.07 28.09
N VAL A 551 4.67 21.75 28.63
CA VAL A 551 3.38 21.99 27.96
C VAL A 551 3.54 22.79 26.66
N GLU A 552 4.47 23.75 26.58
CA GLU A 552 4.78 24.42 25.31
C GLU A 552 5.41 23.48 24.27
N LYS A 553 6.37 22.62 24.67
CA LYS A 553 6.97 21.64 23.77
C LYS A 553 5.96 20.59 23.29
N GLU A 554 5.05 20.16 24.16
CA GLU A 554 3.92 19.28 23.80
C GLU A 554 2.94 19.96 22.84
N LYS A 555 2.58 21.23 23.11
CA LYS A 555 1.76 22.09 22.24
C LYS A 555 2.40 22.33 20.87
N GLU A 556 3.72 22.44 20.77
CA GLU A 556 4.43 22.53 19.50
C GLU A 556 4.51 21.19 18.77
N ALA A 557 4.77 20.09 19.47
CA ALA A 557 4.72 18.74 18.90
C ALA A 557 3.32 18.42 18.33
N LEU A 558 2.26 18.66 19.10
CA LEU A 558 0.87 18.47 18.68
C LEU A 558 0.47 19.39 17.50
N LYS A 559 1.01 20.62 17.42
CA LYS A 559 0.86 21.47 16.22
C LYS A 559 1.53 20.85 15.00
N ALA A 560 2.76 20.34 15.14
CA ALA A 560 3.50 19.72 14.05
C ALA A 560 2.83 18.42 13.58
N GLU A 561 2.32 17.60 14.49
CA GLU A 561 1.51 16.42 14.18
C GLU A 561 0.19 16.80 13.49
N LEU A 562 -0.55 17.79 14.01
CA LEU A 562 -1.76 18.31 13.36
C LEU A 562 -1.47 18.80 11.93
N GLN A 563 -0.30 19.38 11.68
CA GLN A 563 0.13 19.83 10.36
C GLN A 563 0.51 18.65 9.44
N LYS A 564 1.24 17.65 9.95
CA LYS A 564 1.53 16.36 9.26
C LYS A 564 0.23 15.66 8.85
N MET A 565 -0.74 15.53 9.77
CA MET A 565 -2.05 14.93 9.52
C MET A 565 -2.89 15.75 8.52
N LYS A 566 -2.85 17.09 8.57
CA LYS A 566 -3.51 17.95 7.58
C LYS A 566 -2.92 17.81 6.17
N GLN A 567 -1.60 17.67 6.04
CA GLN A 567 -0.95 17.40 4.75
C GLN A 567 -1.38 16.02 4.21
N GLN A 568 -1.29 14.97 5.02
CA GLN A 568 -1.74 13.64 4.65
C GLN A 568 -3.22 13.62 4.23
N ALA A 569 -4.10 14.32 4.96
CA ALA A 569 -5.52 14.45 4.59
C ALA A 569 -5.74 15.18 3.26
N GLN A 570 -4.90 16.17 2.91
CA GLN A 570 -4.96 16.84 1.60
C GLN A 570 -4.41 15.96 0.48
N GLU A 571 -3.36 15.17 0.73
CA GLU A 571 -2.78 14.23 -0.22
C GLU A 571 -3.76 13.08 -0.52
N THR A 572 -4.35 12.47 0.50
CA THR A 572 -5.41 11.45 0.32
C THR A 572 -6.64 12.03 -0.37
N LYS A 573 -7.04 13.27 -0.08
CA LYS A 573 -8.16 13.91 -0.79
C LYS A 573 -7.86 14.09 -2.29
N LYS A 574 -6.66 14.58 -2.64
CA LYS A 574 -6.23 14.68 -4.05
C LYS A 574 -6.16 13.32 -4.74
N PHE A 575 -5.73 12.28 -4.03
CA PHE A 575 -5.71 10.91 -4.54
C PHE A 575 -7.13 10.39 -4.83
N ILE A 576 -8.09 10.61 -3.93
CA ILE A 576 -9.50 10.28 -4.12
C ILE A 576 -10.12 11.09 -5.28
N GLU A 577 -9.80 12.38 -5.40
CA GLU A 577 -10.25 13.23 -6.51
C GLU A 577 -9.72 12.74 -7.87
N ASN A 578 -8.46 12.28 -7.92
CA ASN A 578 -7.87 11.65 -9.10
C ASN A 578 -8.55 10.31 -9.43
N GLN A 579 -8.74 9.42 -8.44
CA GLN A 579 -9.41 8.14 -8.67
C GLN A 579 -10.86 8.32 -9.13
N ALA A 580 -11.61 9.26 -8.56
CA ALA A 580 -12.97 9.59 -9.01
C ALA A 580 -13.00 10.21 -10.43
N ALA A 581 -11.91 10.84 -10.88
CA ALA A 581 -11.74 11.29 -12.26
C ALA A 581 -11.38 10.14 -13.23
N GLU A 582 -10.68 9.11 -12.76
CA GLU A 582 -10.41 7.89 -13.53
C GLU A 582 -11.63 6.98 -13.61
N GLU A 583 -12.36 6.79 -12.51
CA GLU A 583 -13.65 6.11 -12.47
C GLU A 583 -14.63 6.71 -13.50
N LYS A 584 -14.75 8.05 -13.55
CA LYS A 584 -15.58 8.74 -14.56
C LYS A 584 -15.13 8.51 -16.01
N LYS A 585 -13.82 8.34 -16.26
CA LYS A 585 -13.32 7.97 -17.60
C LYS A 585 -13.69 6.52 -17.93
N LEU A 586 -13.50 5.59 -16.99
CA LEU A 586 -13.81 4.18 -17.15
C LEU A 586 -15.31 3.94 -17.34
N LEU A 587 -16.16 4.60 -16.54
CA LEU A 587 -17.62 4.58 -16.70
C LEU A 587 -18.05 5.13 -18.06
N LYS A 588 -17.39 6.19 -18.57
CA LYS A 588 -17.66 6.68 -19.93
C LYS A 588 -17.27 5.65 -20.99
N ILE A 589 -16.06 5.08 -20.92
CA ILE A 589 -15.60 4.05 -21.86
C ILE A 589 -16.57 2.85 -21.85
N LEU A 590 -16.98 2.39 -20.66
CA LEU A 590 -17.91 1.27 -20.52
C LEU A 590 -19.29 1.60 -21.11
N ALA A 591 -19.80 2.82 -20.91
CA ALA A 591 -21.04 3.28 -21.55
C ALA A 591 -20.91 3.39 -23.08
N ASP A 592 -19.82 3.96 -23.59
CA ASP A 592 -19.54 4.08 -25.02
C ASP A 592 -19.50 2.67 -25.67
N SER A 593 -18.75 1.73 -25.08
CA SER A 593 -18.69 0.31 -25.48
C SER A 593 -20.04 -0.42 -25.36
N ASP A 594 -20.87 -0.11 -24.37
CA ASP A 594 -22.22 -0.67 -24.28
C ASP A 594 -23.13 -0.16 -25.41
N THR A 595 -22.99 1.10 -25.84
CA THR A 595 -23.70 1.56 -27.04
C THR A 595 -23.21 0.89 -28.31
N GLU A 596 -21.92 0.55 -28.41
CA GLU A 596 -21.35 -0.21 -29.53
C GLU A 596 -21.87 -1.64 -29.55
N ARG A 597 -21.83 -2.36 -28.42
CA ARG A 597 -22.42 -3.69 -28.24
C ARG A 597 -23.90 -3.73 -28.63
N VAL A 598 -24.66 -2.67 -28.35
CA VAL A 598 -26.08 -2.53 -28.76
C VAL A 598 -26.24 -2.23 -30.27
N ARG A 599 -25.29 -1.53 -30.92
CA ARG A 599 -25.27 -1.37 -32.39
C ARG A 599 -24.93 -2.70 -33.07
N GLU A 600 -23.88 -3.38 -32.63
CA GLU A 600 -23.45 -4.68 -33.16
C GLU A 600 -24.55 -5.72 -33.04
N LYS A 601 -25.24 -5.80 -31.88
CA LYS A 601 -26.38 -6.69 -31.73
C LYS A 601 -27.49 -6.40 -32.75
N LYS A 602 -27.83 -5.13 -33.00
CA LYS A 602 -28.83 -4.78 -34.02
C LYS A 602 -28.41 -5.18 -35.44
N LEU A 603 -27.13 -5.06 -35.77
CA LEU A 603 -26.58 -5.55 -37.05
C LEU A 603 -26.64 -7.07 -37.15
N LEU A 604 -26.35 -7.80 -36.06
CA LEU A 604 -26.49 -9.25 -36.00
C LEU A 604 -27.96 -9.69 -36.14
N ASP A 605 -28.89 -9.03 -35.44
CA ASP A 605 -30.33 -9.28 -35.54
C ASP A 605 -30.85 -9.02 -36.98
N GLN A 606 -30.31 -8.00 -37.67
CA GLN A 606 -30.56 -7.74 -39.08
C GLN A 606 -30.05 -8.86 -39.99
N VAL A 607 -28.77 -9.26 -39.86
CA VAL A 607 -28.18 -10.36 -40.64
C VAL A 607 -28.89 -11.69 -40.40
N ILE A 608 -29.37 -11.95 -39.18
CA ILE A 608 -30.24 -13.10 -38.87
C ILE A 608 -31.56 -13.01 -39.63
N SER A 609 -32.21 -11.84 -39.66
CA SER A 609 -33.46 -11.66 -40.43
C SER A 609 -33.25 -11.83 -41.94
N GLU A 610 -32.14 -11.34 -42.51
CA GLU A 610 -31.77 -11.54 -43.92
C GLU A 610 -31.51 -13.02 -44.23
N ARG A 611 -30.75 -13.71 -43.36
CA ARG A 611 -30.52 -15.16 -43.43
C ARG A 611 -31.83 -15.93 -43.43
N ASP A 612 -32.80 -15.57 -42.59
CA ASP A 612 -34.05 -16.31 -42.43
C ASP A 612 -35.03 -16.02 -43.58
N ILE A 613 -35.02 -14.81 -44.14
CA ILE A 613 -35.70 -14.48 -45.41
C ILE A 613 -35.10 -15.29 -46.56
N LEU A 614 -33.77 -15.29 -46.70
CA LEU A 614 -33.07 -16.05 -47.75
C LEU A 614 -33.29 -17.57 -47.60
N GLY A 615 -33.24 -18.10 -46.38
CA GLY A 615 -33.56 -19.50 -46.08
C GLY A 615 -34.99 -19.86 -46.47
N THR A 616 -35.96 -18.98 -46.17
CA THR A 616 -37.36 -19.14 -46.60
C THR A 616 -37.49 -19.14 -48.13
N VAL A 617 -36.75 -18.28 -48.84
CA VAL A 617 -36.73 -18.27 -50.31
C VAL A 617 -36.10 -19.54 -50.88
N VAL A 618 -34.99 -20.02 -50.31
CA VAL A 618 -34.32 -21.26 -50.73
C VAL A 618 -35.21 -22.49 -50.52
N VAL A 619 -35.91 -22.59 -49.39
CA VAL A 619 -36.89 -23.67 -49.15
C VAL A 619 -37.99 -23.64 -50.21
N ARG A 620 -38.61 -22.48 -50.47
CA ARG A 620 -39.64 -22.35 -51.52
C ARG A 620 -39.12 -22.73 -52.92
N ARG A 621 -37.88 -22.37 -53.27
CA ARG A 621 -37.27 -22.78 -54.55
C ARG A 621 -36.99 -24.28 -54.61
N ASN A 622 -36.63 -24.91 -53.49
CA ASN A 622 -36.47 -26.37 -53.42
C ASN A 622 -37.83 -27.08 -53.56
N ASP A 623 -38.89 -26.55 -52.96
CA ASP A 623 -40.25 -27.07 -53.12
C ASP A 623 -40.74 -26.93 -54.59
N GLU A 624 -40.52 -25.78 -55.22
CA GLU A 624 -40.78 -25.55 -56.65
C GLU A 624 -40.01 -26.55 -57.53
N LEU A 625 -38.72 -26.78 -57.25
CA LEU A 625 -37.90 -27.75 -57.97
C LEU A 625 -38.41 -29.19 -57.78
N ALA A 626 -38.80 -29.58 -56.57
CA ALA A 626 -39.37 -30.90 -56.29
C ALA A 626 -40.69 -31.12 -57.06
N LEU A 627 -41.57 -30.12 -57.08
CA LEU A 627 -42.80 -30.14 -57.87
C LEU A 627 -42.52 -30.24 -59.38
N LEU A 628 -41.47 -29.57 -59.89
CA LEU A 628 -41.04 -29.69 -61.28
C LEU A 628 -40.47 -31.08 -61.59
N TYR A 629 -39.67 -31.67 -60.71
CA TYR A 629 -39.15 -33.04 -60.89
C TYR A 629 -40.26 -34.08 -60.92
N GLU A 630 -41.23 -34.03 -60.01
CA GLU A 630 -42.39 -34.93 -60.06
C GLU A 630 -43.26 -34.67 -61.29
N LYS A 631 -43.44 -33.42 -61.72
CA LYS A 631 -44.14 -33.11 -62.99
C LYS A 631 -43.44 -33.72 -64.20
N VAL A 632 -42.12 -33.61 -64.31
CA VAL A 632 -41.32 -34.23 -65.39
C VAL A 632 -41.43 -35.76 -65.34
N LYS A 633 -41.33 -36.37 -64.15
CA LYS A 633 -41.48 -37.81 -63.92
C LYS A 633 -42.88 -38.33 -64.30
N ILE A 634 -43.93 -37.58 -63.98
CA ILE A 634 -45.30 -37.87 -64.42
C ILE A 634 -45.40 -37.75 -65.95
N GLN A 635 -44.88 -36.67 -66.55
CA GLN A 635 -44.87 -36.50 -68.01
C GLN A 635 -44.12 -37.61 -68.74
N GLN A 636 -42.96 -38.04 -68.23
CA GLN A 636 -42.22 -39.18 -68.78
C GLN A 636 -42.99 -40.50 -68.65
N SER A 637 -43.68 -40.73 -67.54
CA SER A 637 -44.50 -41.94 -67.38
C SER A 637 -45.71 -41.97 -68.34
N MET A 638 -46.34 -40.80 -68.58
CA MET A 638 -47.37 -40.64 -69.61
C MET A 638 -46.82 -40.84 -71.02
N LEU A 639 -45.65 -40.27 -71.33
CA LEU A 639 -44.99 -40.43 -72.63
C LEU A 639 -44.67 -41.91 -72.90
N ASN A 640 -44.03 -42.61 -71.95
CA ASN A 640 -43.69 -44.03 -72.07
C ASN A 640 -44.96 -44.91 -72.24
N ASN A 641 -46.06 -44.57 -71.57
CA ASN A 641 -47.34 -45.26 -71.74
C ASN A 641 -47.95 -44.98 -73.13
N GLY A 642 -47.95 -43.73 -73.57
CA GLY A 642 -48.40 -43.33 -74.90
C GLY A 642 -47.60 -43.99 -76.02
N GLU A 643 -46.27 -44.04 -75.90
CA GLU A 643 -45.39 -44.75 -76.81
C GLU A 643 -45.69 -46.25 -76.84
N ARG A 644 -45.89 -46.88 -75.67
CA ARG A 644 -46.26 -48.30 -75.57
C ARG A 644 -47.63 -48.59 -76.22
N GLN A 645 -48.58 -47.65 -76.15
CA GLN A 645 -49.88 -47.77 -76.83
C GLN A 645 -49.76 -47.53 -78.33
N TYR A 646 -48.97 -46.55 -78.77
CA TYR A 646 -48.67 -46.29 -80.18
C TYR A 646 -47.98 -47.50 -80.82
N ASN A 647 -46.96 -48.06 -80.18
CA ASN A 647 -46.25 -49.25 -80.64
C ASN A 647 -47.17 -50.48 -80.75
N LYS A 648 -48.15 -50.65 -79.84
CA LYS A 648 -49.22 -51.64 -80.02
C LYS A 648 -50.06 -51.37 -81.27
N ARG A 649 -50.50 -50.12 -81.52
CA ARG A 649 -51.28 -49.79 -82.73
C ARG A 649 -50.47 -49.95 -84.02
N VAL A 650 -49.16 -49.69 -84.00
CA VAL A 650 -48.26 -49.98 -85.13
C VAL A 650 -48.16 -51.49 -85.38
N GLN A 651 -48.15 -52.32 -84.32
CA GLN A 651 -48.22 -53.78 -84.43
C GLN A 651 -49.59 -54.26 -84.96
N ASP A 652 -50.71 -53.73 -84.46
CA ASP A 652 -52.06 -54.00 -84.98
C ASP A 652 -52.14 -53.70 -86.49
N ILE A 653 -51.67 -52.52 -86.89
CA ILE A 653 -51.62 -52.09 -88.31
C ILE A 653 -50.70 -53.00 -89.13
N ARG A 654 -49.59 -53.49 -88.58
CA ARG A 654 -48.69 -54.45 -89.25
C ARG A 654 -49.38 -55.80 -89.45
N LEU A 655 -50.10 -56.32 -88.45
CA LEU A 655 -50.87 -57.55 -88.54
C LEU A 655 -52.01 -57.42 -89.57
N LEU A 656 -52.80 -56.34 -89.51
CA LEU A 656 -53.85 -56.05 -90.49
C LEU A 656 -53.28 -55.90 -91.92
N LYS A 657 -52.11 -55.27 -92.10
CA LYS A 657 -51.44 -55.21 -93.42
C LYS A 657 -50.98 -56.58 -93.92
N MET A 658 -50.62 -57.52 -93.04
CA MET A 658 -50.30 -58.90 -93.42
C MET A 658 -51.57 -59.69 -93.77
N GLU A 659 -52.66 -59.50 -93.02
CA GLU A 659 -53.94 -60.16 -93.29
C GLU A 659 -54.58 -59.65 -94.59
N ILE A 660 -54.52 -58.34 -94.86
CA ILE A 660 -54.90 -57.75 -96.16
C ILE A 660 -54.08 -58.39 -97.30
N LYS A 661 -52.78 -58.65 -97.12
CA LYS A 661 -51.96 -59.36 -98.11
C LYS A 661 -52.38 -60.84 -98.26
N ARG A 662 -52.76 -61.52 -97.17
CA ARG A 662 -53.29 -62.90 -97.18
C ARG A 662 -54.58 -62.96 -98.00
N LEU A 663 -55.55 -62.11 -97.67
CA LEU A 663 -56.84 -61.99 -98.36
C LEU A 663 -56.70 -61.58 -99.84
N HIS A 664 -55.74 -60.70 -100.19
CA HIS A 664 -55.46 -60.38 -101.58
C HIS A 664 -54.85 -61.56 -102.36
N ARG A 665 -53.97 -62.36 -101.72
CA ARG A 665 -53.43 -63.59 -102.32
C ARG A 665 -54.53 -64.64 -102.51
N GLU A 666 -55.38 -64.82 -101.51
CA GLU A 666 -56.55 -65.71 -101.55
C GLU A 666 -57.54 -65.30 -102.64
N LYS A 667 -57.96 -64.02 -102.68
CA LYS A 667 -58.77 -63.45 -103.77
C LYS A 667 -58.14 -63.63 -105.14
N ARG A 668 -56.81 -63.54 -105.27
CA ARG A 668 -56.10 -63.76 -106.55
C ARG A 668 -56.09 -65.24 -106.96
N ILE A 669 -56.03 -66.17 -106.00
CA ILE A 669 -56.18 -67.61 -106.24
C ILE A 669 -57.62 -67.93 -106.67
N LEU A 670 -58.61 -67.45 -105.90
CA LEU A 670 -60.04 -67.64 -106.22
C LEU A 670 -60.43 -67.01 -107.57
N SER A 671 -59.87 -65.85 -107.92
CA SER A 671 -60.06 -65.24 -109.23
C SER A 671 -59.51 -66.13 -110.35
N LYS A 672 -58.33 -66.75 -110.16
CA LYS A 672 -57.78 -67.73 -111.11
C LYS A 672 -58.67 -68.97 -111.25
N THR A 673 -59.22 -69.50 -110.16
CA THR A 673 -60.15 -70.64 -110.24
C THR A 673 -61.46 -70.26 -110.92
N VAL A 674 -61.96 -69.03 -110.71
CA VAL A 674 -63.16 -68.51 -111.40
C VAL A 674 -62.91 -68.29 -112.90
N SER A 675 -61.71 -67.89 -113.33
CA SER A 675 -61.37 -67.92 -114.77
C SER A 675 -61.38 -69.35 -115.32
N SER A 676 -60.75 -70.32 -114.63
CA SER A 676 -60.78 -71.71 -115.11
C SER A 676 -62.17 -72.35 -115.07
N VAL A 677 -63.13 -71.82 -114.29
CA VAL A 677 -64.55 -72.24 -114.37
C VAL A 677 -65.20 -71.82 -115.69
N LYS A 678 -64.76 -70.73 -116.35
CA LYS A 678 -65.20 -70.43 -117.73
C LYS A 678 -64.63 -71.43 -118.72
N ASP A 679 -63.33 -71.74 -118.60
CA ASP A 679 -62.66 -72.69 -119.48
C ASP A 679 -63.25 -74.09 -119.31
N LEU A 680 -63.45 -74.56 -118.07
CA LEU A 680 -64.14 -75.82 -117.75
C LEU A 680 -65.61 -75.82 -118.21
N ARG A 681 -66.32 -74.68 -118.18
CA ARG A 681 -67.68 -74.59 -118.76
C ARG A 681 -67.65 -74.64 -120.28
N TRP A 682 -66.64 -74.05 -120.93
CA TRP A 682 -66.44 -74.18 -122.37
C TRP A 682 -66.11 -75.62 -122.72
N GLU A 683 -65.22 -76.27 -121.97
CA GLU A 683 -64.85 -77.67 -122.15
C GLU A 683 -66.02 -78.62 -121.90
N VAL A 684 -66.86 -78.38 -120.89
CA VAL A 684 -68.10 -79.14 -120.67
C VAL A 684 -69.12 -78.90 -121.79
N ASN A 685 -69.26 -77.68 -122.32
CA ASN A 685 -70.12 -77.42 -123.48
C ASN A 685 -69.53 -78.00 -124.78
N HIS A 686 -68.20 -78.05 -124.89
CA HIS A 686 -67.48 -78.69 -125.97
C HIS A 686 -67.70 -80.20 -125.90
N LEU A 687 -67.43 -80.85 -124.77
CA LEU A 687 -67.69 -82.26 -124.52
C LEU A 687 -69.18 -82.64 -124.61
N GLN A 688 -70.12 -81.74 -124.29
CA GLN A 688 -71.54 -81.95 -124.54
C GLN A 688 -71.89 -81.83 -126.03
N ARG A 689 -71.27 -80.91 -126.77
CA ARG A 689 -71.38 -80.84 -128.23
C ARG A 689 -70.67 -82.02 -128.91
N GLU A 690 -69.56 -82.50 -128.39
CA GLU A 690 -68.83 -83.69 -128.85
C GLU A 690 -69.65 -84.94 -128.51
N LEU A 691 -70.28 -85.04 -127.35
CA LEU A 691 -71.20 -86.14 -127.00
C LEU A 691 -72.49 -86.08 -127.84
N LEU A 692 -73.01 -84.90 -128.16
CA LEU A 692 -74.14 -84.75 -129.09
C LEU A 692 -73.73 -85.10 -130.53
N LYS A 693 -72.55 -84.65 -130.99
CA LYS A 693 -71.94 -85.06 -132.26
C LYS A 693 -71.67 -86.54 -132.28
N GLU A 694 -71.19 -87.17 -131.21
CA GLU A 694 -70.92 -88.60 -131.13
C GLU A 694 -72.20 -89.40 -130.93
N ARG A 695 -73.31 -88.81 -130.46
CA ARG A 695 -74.64 -89.42 -130.51
C ARG A 695 -75.29 -89.31 -131.89
N THR A 696 -75.15 -88.19 -132.59
CA THR A 696 -75.60 -88.09 -133.99
C THR A 696 -74.66 -88.81 -134.94
N ARG A 697 -73.37 -88.95 -134.62
CA ARG A 697 -72.38 -89.78 -135.33
C ARG A 697 -72.55 -91.24 -134.96
N TYR A 698 -72.93 -91.63 -133.74
CA TYR A 698 -73.34 -93.01 -133.46
C TYR A 698 -74.58 -93.36 -134.27
N ARG A 699 -75.60 -92.48 -134.31
CA ARG A 699 -76.80 -92.67 -135.14
C ARG A 699 -76.52 -92.61 -136.65
N CYS A 700 -75.57 -91.79 -137.07
CA CYS A 700 -75.10 -91.74 -138.46
C CYS A 700 -74.13 -92.90 -138.78
N LEU A 701 -73.50 -93.51 -137.77
CA LEU A 701 -72.71 -94.75 -137.87
C LEU A 701 -73.62 -95.99 -137.79
N GLU A 702 -74.80 -95.95 -137.18
CA GLU A 702 -75.86 -96.94 -137.44
C GLU A 702 -76.22 -96.88 -138.93
N GLN A 703 -76.45 -95.67 -139.46
CA GLN A 703 -76.76 -95.44 -140.88
C GLN A 703 -75.56 -95.65 -141.83
N GLN A 704 -74.31 -95.56 -141.36
CA GLN A 704 -73.09 -95.82 -142.15
C GLN A 704 -72.49 -97.23 -141.92
N PHE A 705 -72.91 -97.97 -140.89
CA PHE A 705 -72.89 -99.44 -140.92
C PHE A 705 -73.91 -99.97 -141.93
N GLN A 706 -74.98 -99.22 -142.19
CA GLN A 706 -75.87 -99.46 -143.32
C GLN A 706 -75.30 -98.97 -144.67
N ASN A 707 -74.22 -98.16 -144.73
CA ASN A 707 -73.23 -97.99 -145.86
C ASN A 707 -72.13 -96.88 -145.59
N PRO A 708 -70.80 -97.16 -145.59
CA PRO A 708 -69.67 -96.21 -145.26
C PRO A 708 -68.98 -95.52 -146.49
N PRO A 709 -68.12 -94.42 -146.46
CA PRO A 709 -66.81 -94.24 -145.69
C PRO A 709 -66.08 -92.81 -145.41
N ASN A 710 -65.13 -92.67 -144.43
CA ASN A 710 -63.86 -91.80 -144.31
C ASN A 710 -63.81 -90.20 -144.11
N ILE A 711 -62.75 -89.37 -143.69
CA ILE A 711 -61.42 -89.38 -142.91
C ILE A 711 -60.80 -87.95 -142.44
N HIS A 712 -59.55 -87.88 -141.86
CA HIS A 712 -58.63 -86.88 -141.11
C HIS A 712 -58.01 -85.52 -141.70
N HIS A 713 -57.10 -84.64 -141.10
CA HIS A 713 -56.72 -84.08 -139.71
C HIS A 713 -55.36 -83.17 -139.57
N TRP A 714 -55.26 -82.12 -138.69
CA TRP A 714 -54.04 -81.41 -138.00
C TRP A 714 -52.99 -80.43 -138.75
N ARG A 715 -52.01 -79.58 -138.23
CA ARG A 715 -51.44 -78.96 -136.92
C ARG A 715 -50.28 -77.84 -137.01
N LYS A 716 -50.21 -76.77 -136.12
CA LYS A 716 -49.07 -75.98 -135.38
C LYS A 716 -47.75 -75.33 -136.06
N LEU A 717 -46.81 -74.46 -135.52
CA LEU A 717 -46.61 -73.31 -134.49
C LEU A 717 -45.13 -72.63 -134.42
N GLU A 718 -44.88 -71.50 -133.65
CA GLU A 718 -43.60 -70.90 -132.97
C GLU A 718 -42.57 -69.92 -133.71
N ALA A 719 -41.60 -69.06 -133.19
CA ALA A 719 -41.22 -68.27 -131.92
C ALA A 719 -39.91 -67.31 -132.02
N ARG A 720 -39.45 -66.57 -130.93
CA ARG A 720 -38.07 -65.94 -130.57
C ARG A 720 -37.72 -64.37 -130.74
N ASP A 721 -36.48 -63.78 -130.50
CA ASP A 721 -35.75 -63.20 -129.27
C ASP A 721 -34.59 -62.09 -129.55
N SER A 722 -34.07 -61.21 -128.59
CA SER A 722 -32.64 -60.62 -128.42
C SER A 722 -32.36 -59.16 -127.77
N SER A 723 -31.27 -58.95 -126.95
CA SER A 723 -30.32 -57.75 -126.80
C SER A 723 -29.49 -57.68 -125.46
N ALA A 724 -28.24 -57.12 -125.40
CA ALA A 724 -27.44 -57.03 -124.14
C ALA A 724 -26.24 -56.01 -123.97
N PHE A 725 -25.54 -55.54 -125.01
CA PHE A 725 -24.18 -54.94 -124.87
C PHE A 725 -24.08 -53.55 -124.19
N GLU A 726 -25.10 -52.70 -124.36
CA GLU A 726 -25.06 -51.27 -124.02
C GLU A 726 -24.88 -50.95 -122.53
N LEU A 727 -25.24 -51.88 -121.65
CA LEU A 727 -25.32 -51.64 -120.20
C LEU A 727 -23.94 -51.43 -119.56
N ILE A 728 -22.89 -52.04 -120.11
CA ILE A 728 -21.55 -52.11 -119.48
C ILE A 728 -20.80 -50.78 -119.56
N GLN A 729 -20.83 -50.08 -120.71
CA GLN A 729 -20.15 -48.78 -120.86
C GLN A 729 -20.65 -47.73 -119.87
N LYS A 730 -21.92 -47.82 -119.44
CA LYS A 730 -22.57 -46.85 -118.56
C LYS A 730 -22.11 -46.92 -117.09
N ILE A 731 -21.43 -48.00 -116.71
CA ILE A 731 -20.94 -48.23 -115.33
C ILE A 731 -19.60 -47.50 -115.10
N HIS A 732 -18.63 -47.65 -116.01
CA HIS A 732 -17.27 -47.09 -115.87
C HIS A 732 -17.18 -45.55 -115.96
N SER A 733 -18.23 -44.87 -116.42
CA SER A 733 -18.32 -43.40 -116.40
C SER A 733 -18.85 -42.87 -115.07
N LEU A 734 -19.79 -43.58 -114.44
CA LEU A 734 -20.35 -43.23 -113.13
C LEU A 734 -19.32 -43.40 -112.00
N GLN A 735 -18.53 -44.49 -112.02
CA GLN A 735 -17.53 -44.77 -110.99
C GLN A 735 -16.46 -43.67 -110.88
N ARG A 736 -15.90 -43.20 -112.00
CA ARG A 736 -14.90 -42.10 -111.97
C ARG A 736 -15.48 -40.79 -111.44
N ARG A 737 -16.74 -40.48 -111.76
CA ARG A 737 -17.44 -39.28 -111.26
C ARG A 737 -17.78 -39.36 -109.76
N LEU A 738 -17.84 -40.57 -109.19
CA LEU A 738 -18.04 -40.77 -107.76
C LEU A 738 -16.77 -40.41 -106.96
N VAL A 739 -15.60 -40.89 -107.40
CA VAL A 739 -14.31 -40.70 -106.70
C VAL A 739 -13.98 -39.22 -106.50
N THR A 740 -14.07 -38.41 -107.56
CA THR A 740 -13.80 -36.96 -107.47
C THR A 740 -14.77 -36.23 -106.54
N LYS A 741 -16.00 -36.74 -106.36
CA LYS A 741 -16.96 -36.18 -105.40
C LYS A 741 -16.78 -36.68 -103.97
N THR A 742 -16.15 -37.83 -103.75
CA THR A 742 -15.70 -38.21 -102.40
C THR A 742 -14.48 -37.40 -101.95
N GLU A 743 -13.56 -37.07 -102.86
CA GLU A 743 -12.38 -36.24 -102.57
C GLU A 743 -12.80 -34.81 -102.15
N GLU A 744 -13.68 -34.15 -102.92
CA GLU A 744 -14.25 -32.83 -102.57
C GLU A 744 -14.98 -32.78 -101.21
N VAL A 745 -15.49 -33.90 -100.72
CA VAL A 745 -16.19 -33.98 -99.42
C VAL A 745 -15.19 -34.06 -98.28
N VAL A 746 -14.14 -34.88 -98.41
CA VAL A 746 -13.09 -35.02 -97.38
C VAL A 746 -12.35 -33.71 -97.17
N GLU A 747 -12.02 -32.96 -98.24
CA GLU A 747 -11.42 -31.62 -98.11
C GLU A 747 -12.31 -30.64 -97.33
N LYS A 748 -13.63 -30.70 -97.56
CA LYS A 748 -14.61 -29.82 -96.88
C LYS A 748 -14.86 -30.22 -95.43
N GLU A 749 -14.88 -31.52 -95.11
CA GLU A 749 -14.97 -32.01 -93.73
C GLU A 749 -13.73 -31.60 -92.92
N LEU A 750 -12.53 -31.67 -93.51
CA LEU A 750 -11.29 -31.27 -92.84
C LEU A 750 -11.26 -29.76 -92.56
N LEU A 751 -11.66 -28.93 -93.54
CA LEU A 751 -11.88 -27.50 -93.35
C LEU A 751 -12.93 -27.19 -92.28
N LEU A 752 -14.01 -27.98 -92.18
CA LEU A 752 -15.03 -27.84 -91.14
C LEU A 752 -14.45 -28.09 -89.75
N GLN A 753 -13.68 -29.18 -89.57
CA GLN A 753 -13.04 -29.50 -88.30
C GLN A 753 -12.04 -28.42 -87.84
N GLU A 754 -11.33 -27.76 -88.75
CA GLU A 754 -10.47 -26.62 -88.42
C GLU A 754 -11.28 -25.40 -87.96
N LYS A 755 -12.41 -25.10 -88.61
CA LYS A 755 -13.30 -24.01 -88.19
C LYS A 755 -14.02 -24.31 -86.88
N GLU A 756 -14.38 -25.56 -86.62
CA GLU A 756 -14.97 -25.98 -85.33
C GLU A 756 -13.96 -25.88 -84.18
N LYS A 757 -12.70 -26.29 -84.38
CA LYS A 757 -11.62 -26.09 -83.39
C LYS A 757 -11.43 -24.60 -83.07
N LEU A 758 -11.25 -23.76 -84.09
CA LEU A 758 -11.13 -22.30 -83.93
C LEU A 758 -12.35 -21.69 -83.24
N TYR A 759 -13.57 -22.16 -83.54
CA TYR A 759 -14.80 -21.71 -82.87
C TYR A 759 -14.85 -22.12 -81.40
N VAL A 760 -14.44 -23.36 -81.05
CA VAL A 760 -14.38 -23.84 -79.66
C VAL A 760 -13.29 -23.12 -78.87
N GLU A 761 -12.16 -22.78 -79.48
CA GLU A 761 -11.09 -21.98 -78.90
C GLU A 761 -11.53 -20.53 -78.65
N LEU A 762 -12.12 -19.86 -79.66
CA LEU A 762 -12.73 -18.53 -79.51
C LEU A 762 -13.82 -18.53 -78.43
N LYS A 763 -14.64 -19.57 -78.36
CA LYS A 763 -15.67 -19.72 -77.31
C LYS A 763 -15.07 -19.92 -75.92
N HIS A 764 -13.95 -20.62 -75.79
CA HIS A 764 -13.19 -20.71 -74.53
C HIS A 764 -12.51 -19.40 -74.13
N ILE A 765 -12.02 -18.61 -75.10
CA ILE A 765 -11.43 -17.30 -74.85
C ILE A 765 -12.51 -16.31 -74.40
N LEU A 766 -13.66 -16.26 -75.09
CA LEU A 766 -14.80 -15.43 -74.71
C LEU A 766 -15.37 -15.84 -73.34
N ALA A 767 -15.50 -17.14 -73.05
CA ALA A 767 -15.93 -17.63 -71.73
C ALA A 767 -14.89 -17.41 -70.62
N ARG A 768 -13.66 -17.00 -70.96
CA ARG A 768 -12.61 -16.60 -70.00
C ARG A 768 -12.45 -15.08 -69.86
N GLN A 769 -13.12 -14.28 -70.68
CA GLN A 769 -13.16 -12.84 -70.46
C GLN A 769 -14.20 -12.51 -69.38
N PRO A 770 -13.81 -11.84 -68.28
CA PRO A 770 -14.77 -11.36 -67.30
C PRO A 770 -15.71 -10.34 -67.96
N GLY A 771 -17.00 -10.38 -67.60
CA GLY A 771 -17.96 -9.36 -68.04
C GLY A 771 -17.55 -7.96 -67.55
N PRO A 772 -18.07 -6.87 -68.16
CA PRO A 772 -17.64 -5.50 -67.84
C PRO A 772 -17.76 -5.17 -66.33
N GLU A 773 -18.87 -5.55 -65.70
CA GLU A 773 -19.07 -5.39 -64.24
C GLU A 773 -18.01 -6.14 -63.42
N THR A 774 -17.63 -7.36 -63.85
CA THR A 774 -16.59 -8.16 -63.18
C THR A 774 -15.19 -7.59 -63.42
N ALA A 775 -14.94 -6.98 -64.58
CA ALA A 775 -13.69 -6.29 -64.87
C ALA A 775 -13.54 -5.01 -64.03
N GLU A 776 -14.61 -4.22 -63.86
CA GLU A 776 -14.66 -3.07 -62.97
C GLU A 776 -14.48 -3.48 -61.49
N GLN A 777 -15.14 -4.55 -61.05
CA GLN A 777 -14.93 -5.13 -59.72
C GLN A 777 -13.47 -5.55 -59.51
N ILE A 778 -12.84 -6.23 -60.49
CA ILE A 778 -11.42 -6.58 -60.43
C ILE A 778 -10.53 -5.33 -60.37
N GLN A 779 -10.87 -4.25 -61.08
CA GLN A 779 -10.14 -2.98 -61.01
C GLN A 779 -10.25 -2.32 -59.63
N ILE A 780 -11.45 -2.30 -59.03
CA ILE A 780 -11.71 -1.81 -57.67
C ILE A 780 -10.97 -2.67 -56.63
N TYR A 781 -10.98 -4.00 -56.78
CA TYR A 781 -10.23 -4.91 -55.92
C TYR A 781 -8.70 -4.73 -56.09
N GLN A 782 -8.20 -4.45 -57.29
CA GLN A 782 -6.78 -4.11 -57.48
C GLN A 782 -6.40 -2.76 -56.85
N GLN A 783 -7.27 -1.75 -56.89
CA GLN A 783 -7.04 -0.47 -56.22
C GLN A 783 -7.03 -0.63 -54.70
N THR A 784 -8.07 -1.25 -54.12
CA THR A 784 -8.14 -1.50 -52.67
C THR A 784 -7.02 -2.44 -52.19
N LEU A 785 -6.59 -3.43 -52.98
CA LEU A 785 -5.41 -4.26 -52.67
C LEU A 785 -4.13 -3.42 -52.64
N ARG A 786 -3.93 -2.48 -53.59
CA ARG A 786 -2.77 -1.56 -53.60
C ARG A 786 -2.80 -0.63 -52.40
N GLU A 787 -3.96 -0.14 -51.99
CA GLU A 787 -4.13 0.70 -50.79
C GLU A 787 -3.87 -0.08 -49.50
N LYS A 788 -4.43 -1.29 -49.37
CA LYS A 788 -4.15 -2.19 -48.25
C LYS A 788 -2.67 -2.61 -48.20
N THR A 789 -2.01 -2.75 -49.35
CA THR A 789 -0.56 -2.96 -49.43
C THR A 789 0.23 -1.73 -48.97
N LYS A 790 -0.23 -0.50 -49.25
CA LYS A 790 0.36 0.73 -48.68
C LYS A 790 0.17 0.80 -47.17
N GLN A 791 -1.04 0.50 -46.67
CA GLN A 791 -1.36 0.47 -45.24
C GLN A 791 -0.51 -0.57 -44.50
N LEU A 792 -0.37 -1.79 -45.04
CA LEU A 792 0.52 -2.82 -44.51
C LEU A 792 1.99 -2.38 -44.51
N LYS A 793 2.46 -1.65 -45.52
CA LYS A 793 3.82 -1.11 -45.54
C LYS A 793 4.03 -0.05 -44.46
N ALA A 794 3.08 0.87 -44.26
CA ALA A 794 3.13 1.85 -43.17
C ALA A 794 3.15 1.16 -41.80
N LEU A 795 2.20 0.26 -41.54
CA LEU A 795 2.14 -0.55 -40.31
C LEU A 795 3.43 -1.37 -40.10
N SER A 796 4.05 -1.92 -41.15
CA SER A 796 5.33 -2.63 -41.02
C SER A 796 6.50 -1.70 -40.65
N ALA A 797 6.48 -0.44 -41.11
CA ALA A 797 7.49 0.55 -40.73
C ALA A 797 7.30 1.02 -39.28
N GLU A 798 6.05 1.23 -38.85
CA GLU A 798 5.69 1.52 -37.46
C GLU A 798 6.10 0.37 -36.53
N LEU A 799 5.78 -0.88 -36.89
CA LEU A 799 6.14 -2.07 -36.11
C LEU A 799 7.67 -2.22 -36.01
N ASN A 800 8.41 -1.99 -37.11
CA ASN A 800 9.88 -1.96 -37.10
C ASN A 800 10.44 -0.83 -36.22
N MET A 801 9.83 0.36 -36.22
CA MET A 801 10.19 1.47 -35.32
C MET A 801 9.98 1.07 -33.85
N TYR A 802 8.83 0.49 -33.50
CA TYR A 802 8.57 -0.02 -32.15
C TYR A 802 9.51 -1.17 -31.77
N HIS A 803 9.95 -2.00 -32.72
CA HIS A 803 10.98 -3.01 -32.49
C HIS A 803 12.34 -2.37 -32.17
N SER A 804 12.73 -1.30 -32.89
CA SER A 804 13.95 -0.54 -32.60
C SER A 804 13.90 0.10 -31.21
N GLN A 805 12.81 0.79 -30.87
CA GLN A 805 12.60 1.37 -29.54
C GLN A 805 12.63 0.29 -28.43
N THR A 806 12.02 -0.86 -28.67
CA THR A 806 12.07 -2.01 -27.73
C THR A 806 13.49 -2.56 -27.57
N HIS A 807 14.32 -2.52 -28.63
CA HIS A 807 15.72 -2.93 -28.57
C HIS A 807 16.58 -1.90 -27.82
N GLU A 808 16.38 -0.60 -28.08
CA GLU A 808 17.01 0.49 -27.34
C GLU A 808 16.69 0.44 -25.84
N TYR A 809 15.42 0.23 -25.47
CA TYR A 809 15.03 0.05 -24.06
C TYR A 809 15.67 -1.19 -23.44
N LYS A 810 15.82 -2.31 -24.16
CA LYS A 810 16.55 -3.48 -23.66
C LYS A 810 18.02 -3.15 -23.39
N LEU A 811 18.72 -2.52 -24.34
CA LEU A 811 20.11 -2.07 -24.17
C LEU A 811 20.26 -1.07 -23.00
N GLN A 812 19.27 -0.20 -22.78
CA GLN A 812 19.26 0.76 -21.68
C GLN A 812 19.02 0.07 -20.33
N ILE A 813 18.12 -0.91 -20.26
CA ILE A 813 17.91 -1.77 -19.08
C ILE A 813 19.17 -2.60 -18.77
N GLU A 814 19.87 -3.11 -19.78
CA GLU A 814 21.13 -3.83 -19.61
C GLU A 814 22.25 -2.91 -19.06
N ARG A 815 22.40 -1.70 -19.61
CA ARG A 815 23.33 -0.69 -19.07
C ARG A 815 23.01 -0.35 -17.61
N LEU A 816 21.76 -0.01 -17.29
CA LEU A 816 21.34 0.29 -15.92
C LEU A 816 21.55 -0.92 -14.98
N SER A 817 21.34 -2.14 -15.47
CA SER A 817 21.62 -3.37 -14.71
C SER A 817 23.13 -3.55 -14.44
N GLN A 818 23.98 -3.26 -15.42
CA GLN A 818 25.44 -3.29 -15.26
C GLN A 818 25.94 -2.18 -14.31
N GLU A 819 25.39 -0.97 -14.39
CA GLU A 819 25.65 0.13 -13.46
C GLU A 819 25.23 -0.23 -12.03
N LEU A 820 24.04 -0.80 -11.84
CA LEU A 820 23.53 -1.26 -10.54
C LEU A 820 24.39 -2.42 -9.99
N GLN A 821 24.85 -3.35 -10.83
CA GLN A 821 25.86 -4.34 -10.44
C GLN A 821 27.20 -3.69 -10.05
N ASN A 822 27.65 -2.67 -10.76
CA ASN A 822 28.90 -1.98 -10.45
C ASN A 822 28.80 -1.13 -9.16
N ILE A 823 27.63 -0.55 -8.87
CA ILE A 823 27.32 0.08 -7.58
C ILE A 823 27.31 -0.97 -6.46
N LYS A 824 26.67 -2.14 -6.67
CA LYS A 824 26.73 -3.28 -5.72
C LYS A 824 28.17 -3.75 -5.47
N LYS A 825 29.01 -3.86 -6.51
CA LYS A 825 30.45 -4.18 -6.39
C LYS A 825 31.22 -3.11 -5.60
N LYS A 826 30.99 -1.82 -5.87
CA LYS A 826 31.58 -0.70 -5.13
C LYS A 826 31.17 -0.72 -3.65
N TYR A 827 29.87 -0.85 -3.36
CA TYR A 827 29.33 -0.95 -2.00
C TYR A 827 29.89 -2.15 -1.22
N LEU A 828 29.92 -3.35 -1.82
CA LEU A 828 30.52 -4.54 -1.20
C LEU A 828 32.03 -4.38 -0.99
N SER A 829 32.75 -3.72 -1.90
CA SER A 829 34.17 -3.39 -1.73
C SER A 829 34.40 -2.41 -0.58
N GLN A 830 33.55 -1.38 -0.45
CA GLN A 830 33.61 -0.41 0.63
C GLN A 830 33.26 -1.04 1.98
N LYS A 831 32.20 -1.84 2.08
CA LYS A 831 31.86 -2.60 3.29
C LYS A 831 32.96 -3.61 3.68
N ARG A 832 33.66 -4.20 2.70
CA ARG A 832 34.88 -5.01 2.93
C ARG A 832 36.10 -4.18 3.30
N LYS A 833 36.17 -2.88 3.01
CA LYS A 833 37.22 -1.97 3.54
C LYS A 833 36.89 -1.61 4.98
N GLU A 834 35.67 -1.16 5.27
CA GLU A 834 35.19 -0.85 6.62
C GLU A 834 35.37 -2.02 7.60
N HIS A 835 35.05 -3.25 7.19
CA HIS A 835 35.27 -4.44 8.03
C HIS A 835 36.76 -4.62 8.37
N ARG A 836 37.65 -4.44 7.38
CA ARG A 836 39.10 -4.56 7.59
C ARG A 836 39.69 -3.37 8.36
N CYS A 837 39.09 -2.18 8.30
CA CYS A 837 39.41 -1.07 9.20
C CYS A 837 39.01 -1.42 10.63
N ARG A 838 37.79 -1.90 10.86
CA ARG A 838 37.30 -2.35 12.18
C ARG A 838 38.08 -3.54 12.75
N GLU A 839 38.57 -4.46 11.91
CA GLU A 839 39.50 -5.50 12.33
C GLU A 839 40.86 -4.92 12.73
N LYS A 840 41.41 -3.97 11.97
CA LYS A 840 42.66 -3.28 12.35
C LYS A 840 42.51 -2.45 13.63
N GLU A 841 41.39 -1.75 13.80
CA GLU A 841 41.03 -1.02 15.02
C GLU A 841 40.92 -1.96 16.22
N ARG A 842 40.30 -3.15 16.06
CA ARG A 842 40.27 -4.20 17.10
C ARG A 842 41.63 -4.81 17.40
N ILE A 843 42.50 -4.97 16.40
CA ILE A 843 43.87 -5.46 16.59
C ILE A 843 44.72 -4.42 17.33
N LEU A 844 44.60 -3.14 16.97
CA LEU A 844 45.26 -2.02 17.67
C LEU A 844 44.76 -1.90 19.11
N ALA A 845 43.44 -1.97 19.35
CA ALA A 845 42.86 -1.99 20.69
C ALA A 845 43.28 -3.23 21.52
N HIS A 846 43.77 -4.29 20.88
CA HIS A 846 44.37 -5.46 21.54
C HIS A 846 45.88 -5.32 21.78
N MET A 847 46.56 -4.29 21.27
CA MET A 847 47.97 -4.02 21.56
C MET A 847 48.17 -3.17 22.81
N ASP A 848 47.15 -2.42 23.24
CA ASP A 848 47.15 -1.60 24.47
C ASP A 848 46.75 -2.40 25.75
N GLN A 849 46.62 -3.72 25.67
CA GLN A 849 46.47 -4.59 26.85
C GLN A 849 47.64 -5.58 26.95
N SER A 850 48.27 -5.59 28.12
CA SER A 850 49.60 -6.14 28.33
C SER A 850 49.61 -7.64 28.66
N VAL A 851 50.65 -8.30 28.14
CA VAL A 851 51.44 -9.39 28.75
C VAL A 851 50.71 -10.39 29.66
N ILE A 852 50.53 -11.61 29.16
CA ILE A 852 50.79 -12.87 29.89
C ILE A 852 51.19 -13.94 28.86
N GLN A 853 52.06 -14.88 29.26
CA GLN A 853 52.69 -15.89 28.39
C GLN A 853 52.29 -17.34 28.81
N PRO A 854 52.75 -18.43 28.16
CA PRO A 854 51.80 -19.34 27.51
C PRO A 854 51.71 -20.74 28.16
N GLN A 855 50.62 -21.46 27.87
CA GLN A 855 50.58 -22.92 27.96
C GLN A 855 49.94 -23.57 26.72
N ARG A 856 50.10 -24.90 26.61
CA ARG A 856 50.00 -25.70 25.38
C ARG A 856 48.60 -26.31 25.15
N PRO A 857 48.30 -26.84 23.95
CA PRO A 857 46.95 -27.16 23.54
C PRO A 857 46.54 -28.59 23.91
N ASP A 858 45.23 -28.81 24.11
CA ASP A 858 44.57 -30.07 23.77
C ASP A 858 43.05 -29.91 23.63
N GLY A 859 42.39 -30.83 22.92
CA GLY A 859 40.93 -30.97 22.93
C GLY A 859 40.11 -30.09 21.95
N PRO A 860 38.86 -30.50 21.65
CA PRO A 860 38.54 -30.80 20.25
C PRO A 860 37.64 -29.78 19.54
N ARG A 861 37.90 -29.57 18.24
CA ARG A 861 36.97 -28.85 17.35
C ARG A 861 35.89 -29.79 16.83
N PHE A 862 34.62 -29.46 17.10
CA PHE A 862 33.49 -30.13 16.47
C PHE A 862 33.31 -29.63 15.03
N THR A 863 33.22 -30.54 14.05
CA THR A 863 33.00 -30.22 12.64
C THR A 863 31.77 -30.94 12.10
N GLY A 864 30.84 -30.17 11.53
CA GLY A 864 29.65 -30.71 10.87
C GLY A 864 28.87 -29.59 10.17
N GLY A 865 28.71 -29.59 8.85
CA GLY A 865 29.37 -30.47 7.87
C GLY A 865 28.93 -30.16 6.43
N GLY A 866 29.68 -30.66 5.43
CA GLY A 866 29.27 -30.83 4.02
C GLY A 866 28.98 -29.54 3.21
N PHE A 867 29.54 -29.30 2.02
CA PHE A 867 30.28 -30.17 1.10
C PHE A 867 31.41 -29.40 0.38
N ASN A 868 32.28 -30.15 -0.30
CA ASN A 868 33.49 -29.65 -0.97
C ASN A 868 33.21 -28.83 -2.24
N LEU A 869 34.13 -27.90 -2.52
CA LEU A 869 34.51 -27.54 -3.89
C LEU A 869 35.70 -28.43 -4.31
N THR A 870 35.59 -29.09 -5.46
CA THR A 870 36.72 -29.77 -6.12
C THR A 870 36.93 -29.15 -7.49
N GLU A 871 38.02 -28.40 -7.66
CA GLU A 871 38.46 -27.97 -8.99
C GLU A 871 39.10 -29.16 -9.72
N THR A 872 38.56 -29.55 -10.87
CA THR A 872 39.24 -30.44 -11.83
C THR A 872 39.48 -29.69 -13.13
N ASN A 873 40.64 -29.04 -13.16
CA ASN A 873 41.12 -28.25 -14.29
C ASN A 873 41.75 -29.20 -15.33
N LYS A 874 41.24 -29.26 -16.59
CA LYS A 874 42.04 -29.22 -17.85
C LYS A 874 41.37 -29.73 -19.15
N ILE A 875 41.74 -29.03 -20.25
CA ILE A 875 42.12 -29.52 -21.59
C ILE A 875 41.02 -29.86 -22.64
N THR A 876 41.19 -29.22 -23.81
CA THR A 876 40.76 -29.46 -25.22
C THR A 876 39.68 -30.51 -25.55
N THR A 877 38.86 -30.30 -26.58
CA THR A 877 39.05 -29.44 -27.78
C THR A 877 37.96 -28.41 -27.99
#